data_AF-A0A1W9PVC9-F1
#
_entry.id   AF-A0A1W9PVC9-F1
#
_cell.length_a   1.000
_cell.length_b   1.000
_cell.length_c   1.000
_cell.angle_alpha   90.00
_cell.angle_beta   90.00
_cell.angle_gamma   90.00
#
_symmetry.space_group_name_H-M   'P 1'
#
loop_
_entity.id
_entity.type
_entity.pdbx_description
1 polymer ?
#
loop_
_entity_poly.entity_id
_entity_poly.type
_entity_poly.pdbx_seq_one_letter_code
_entity_poly.pdbx_strand_id
1 'polypeptide(L)'
;MRASNLFKTELGGPCNAARDVWKVPPDEDVDWRVAVVNRSAGEVKKTIRHFPHVYLLIVNSFSECVIGGRGVQVREAIKALGCEAVFLEGVVTVHCDAVVPVKNAYRELHLFPVTPPEGVRFYSCAKGRPYHLTTENAAQSILDQALYGFDFTQTVRHAYKEGVRVFLEMGPHNSCTRMIQNILADKPHLAVSMCNRSENDYLSVLKCAATLIAERVPVNLDFLYGRDSCPSVVFEEEPQEQENKKITVPAGGLIKVPSLPEPVAASPAVPSPMPETAAVKPMRPSILSSGPGIEQGDKPWADVMDSIVREADATTEAHRVFLEFSEKMNHAYAQAFELQAQLLETALSLDSADIQAQIPLQNREFLPDFHKAADVIERPLADKKPSVAFTRDMCMEFAVGSIAKVLGPEFAIVDTYPVRVRLPDEPLMLVDRIVSVEGEKGSLGSGKVVTEHDVLPGAWYLQGGKAPVCIAIEAGQADLFLCSYLGIDLAVKGKRSYRLLDAVAMFHEGLPGEGDVIRYEIEIKRFVRQAETYLFFFEFKGYIDGRHVITMKNGCAGFFTPEEIKASGGVVLTKEELEPREGKVAGWRPLVSMMPEGYTDEQVDALRRGMAEECFGDLFAGIVLSKSTRLPDGRMKLIDRILSVEPEGGRYGLGSIRAEADIEPDAWFLTCHFVDDMVMPGTLMYQCCEQALRVLVLRMGWVTDRDDVWFEPVPNLGSVLKCRGPVTAETRKVVYEVELREIGYNPEPYVVADAFIYADGHRIVMFEQMSMKATGLTKEALESFWTNRTKNRDSHHRNGTASKPTLYGRDKLLAYAIGNPSEAFGKPYAVFDNERIIARLPGPPYFFMDRVTFIDHEQWAVKPGGWIEAEYTIRPDDWYFRANRQPSVPFCVLLEIALQPCGWLAAYAGSALRSEKDLKFRNLGGTAVQYVDLLNEETTLTMRARMTRVSESGGMIIQHFDIEVIRDQDSQMVYKGTTYFGFFSADALSRQVGVPKAAERAYISSENELKRGLSIRFTPEAPLSPDDNEITTPRERGAALPSKALLMIDYVETYIPGGGSRGLGFIRGVKQVDPEEWFFKAHFYQDPVCPGSLGLESFLQLLKVVCLDRWKEFADTHCFEFVLHNEHEWIYRGQVIPENRRIEVEADIIRVEEEPFPAVFADGFLKVDGLFIYEMKNFGIRMVPVGRKKV
;
A
#
# COMPACT_ATOMS: atom_id res chain seq x y z
N MET A 1 15.72 -34.08 -7.83
CA MET A 1 16.65 -32.98 -8.15
C MET A 1 17.62 -32.62 -7.00
N ARG A 2 17.13 -32.37 -5.77
CA ARG A 2 17.96 -31.98 -4.59
C ARG A 2 19.09 -32.95 -4.18
N ALA A 3 18.94 -34.24 -4.48
CA ALA A 3 19.93 -35.29 -4.20
C ALA A 3 20.97 -35.48 -5.32
N SER A 4 20.81 -34.80 -6.47
CA SER A 4 21.71 -34.92 -7.62
C SER A 4 22.71 -33.76 -7.65
N ASN A 5 23.96 -34.06 -8.00
CA ASN A 5 25.02 -33.07 -8.21
C ASN A 5 24.90 -32.34 -9.56
N LEU A 6 23.97 -32.76 -10.42
CA LEU A 6 23.84 -32.31 -11.80
C LEU A 6 23.79 -30.78 -11.96
N PHE A 7 23.04 -30.06 -11.12
CA PHE A 7 22.96 -28.59 -11.18
C PHE A 7 23.71 -27.88 -10.05
N LYS A 8 24.20 -28.61 -9.04
CA LYS A 8 24.96 -28.03 -7.92
C LYS A 8 26.44 -27.87 -8.25
N THR A 9 27.02 -28.87 -8.91
CA THR A 9 28.45 -28.92 -9.18
C THR A 9 28.80 -29.23 -10.63
N GLU A 10 27.96 -30.00 -11.33
CA GLU A 10 28.28 -30.40 -12.71
C GLU A 10 28.00 -29.29 -13.72
N LEU A 11 26.75 -28.80 -13.78
CA LEU A 11 26.31 -27.76 -14.71
C LEU A 11 26.23 -26.35 -14.09
N GLY A 12 26.26 -26.28 -12.75
CA GLY A 12 26.26 -25.03 -11.98
C GLY A 12 27.39 -25.02 -10.95
N GLY A 13 27.54 -23.91 -10.23
CA GLY A 13 28.63 -23.73 -9.27
C GLY A 13 30.01 -23.90 -9.94
N PRO A 14 30.87 -24.85 -9.52
CA PRO A 14 32.19 -25.08 -10.11
C PRO A 14 32.20 -25.58 -11.56
N CYS A 15 31.04 -25.94 -12.13
CA CYS A 15 30.88 -26.34 -13.53
C CYS A 15 31.79 -27.51 -13.95
N ASN A 16 31.83 -28.58 -13.14
CA ASN A 16 32.72 -29.73 -13.34
C ASN A 16 32.56 -30.39 -14.72
N ALA A 17 31.34 -30.44 -15.26
CA ALA A 17 31.12 -31.04 -16.57
C ALA A 17 31.80 -30.21 -17.68
N ALA A 18 31.73 -28.89 -17.60
CA ALA A 18 32.46 -28.00 -18.50
C ALA A 18 33.97 -28.11 -18.30
N ARG A 19 34.44 -28.19 -17.04
CA ARG A 19 35.84 -28.41 -16.69
C ARG A 19 36.41 -29.67 -17.34
N ASP A 20 35.68 -30.78 -17.28
CA ASP A 20 36.09 -32.06 -17.87
C ASP A 20 36.15 -32.03 -19.39
N VAL A 21 35.20 -31.36 -20.04
CA VAL A 21 35.13 -31.23 -21.51
C VAL A 21 36.20 -30.26 -22.02
N TRP A 22 36.36 -29.12 -21.37
CA TRP A 22 37.29 -28.05 -21.78
C TRP A 22 38.70 -28.24 -21.23
N LYS A 23 38.94 -29.28 -20.41
CA LYS A 23 40.24 -29.61 -19.80
C LYS A 23 40.82 -28.46 -18.98
N VAL A 24 39.98 -27.79 -18.20
CA VAL A 24 40.39 -26.70 -17.31
C VAL A 24 41.09 -27.28 -16.05
N PRO A 25 42.32 -26.86 -15.71
CA PRO A 25 43.05 -27.32 -14.52
C PRO A 25 42.24 -27.15 -13.21
N PRO A 26 42.37 -28.05 -12.22
CA PRO A 26 41.57 -28.01 -10.97
C PRO A 26 41.71 -26.72 -10.15
N ASP A 27 42.86 -26.06 -10.27
CA ASP A 27 43.22 -24.79 -9.61
C ASP A 27 42.72 -23.55 -10.36
N GLU A 28 42.20 -23.72 -11.58
CA GLU A 28 41.69 -22.63 -12.41
C GLU A 28 40.15 -22.62 -12.40
N ASP A 29 39.55 -21.43 -12.29
CA ASP A 29 38.10 -21.28 -12.41
C ASP A 29 37.64 -21.43 -13.87
N VAL A 30 36.51 -22.09 -14.08
CA VAL A 30 35.89 -22.23 -15.40
C VAL A 30 35.52 -20.86 -15.97
N ASP A 31 35.19 -19.88 -15.10
CA ASP A 31 34.72 -18.51 -15.46
C ASP A 31 33.64 -18.58 -16.53
N TRP A 32 32.57 -19.35 -16.28
CA TRP A 32 31.45 -19.43 -17.22
C TRP A 32 30.71 -18.10 -17.29
N ARG A 33 30.63 -17.52 -18.48
CA ARG A 33 29.92 -16.27 -18.76
C ARG A 33 28.99 -16.44 -19.95
N VAL A 34 27.81 -15.85 -19.84
CA VAL A 34 26.79 -15.83 -20.90
C VAL A 34 26.46 -14.39 -21.22
N ALA A 35 26.29 -14.07 -22.50
CA ALA A 35 25.91 -12.74 -22.95
C ALA A 35 24.92 -12.81 -24.13
N VAL A 36 23.93 -11.92 -24.11
CA VAL A 36 23.09 -11.61 -25.27
C VAL A 36 23.84 -10.62 -26.15
N VAL A 37 23.96 -10.89 -27.44
CA VAL A 37 24.66 -10.05 -28.42
C VAL A 37 23.72 -9.63 -29.55
N ASN A 38 23.79 -8.36 -29.97
CA ASN A 38 22.96 -7.82 -31.04
C ASN A 38 23.54 -8.12 -32.44
N ARG A 39 23.88 -9.38 -32.71
CA ARG A 39 24.42 -9.84 -34.01
C ARG A 39 23.67 -11.05 -34.53
N SER A 40 23.69 -11.22 -35.85
CA SER A 40 23.07 -12.38 -36.49
C SER A 40 23.84 -13.66 -36.18
N ALA A 41 23.13 -14.79 -36.17
CA ALA A 41 23.76 -16.10 -35.96
C ALA A 41 24.88 -16.39 -36.97
N GLY A 42 24.77 -15.85 -38.19
CA GLY A 42 25.79 -16.01 -39.23
C GLY A 42 27.09 -15.27 -38.92
N GLU A 43 27.01 -14.05 -38.36
CA GLU A 43 28.17 -13.27 -37.94
C GLU A 43 28.81 -13.88 -36.69
N VAL A 44 27.98 -14.23 -35.69
CA VAL A 44 28.44 -14.87 -34.45
C VAL A 44 29.18 -16.16 -34.76
N LYS A 45 28.61 -17.06 -35.58
CA LYS A 45 29.25 -18.32 -35.98
C LYS A 45 30.57 -18.13 -36.73
N LYS A 46 30.77 -17.01 -37.44
CA LYS A 46 32.05 -16.72 -38.10
C LYS A 46 33.10 -16.30 -37.07
N THR A 47 32.74 -15.42 -36.15
CA THR A 47 33.68 -14.87 -35.16
C THR A 47 34.08 -15.89 -34.11
N ILE A 48 33.13 -16.66 -33.55
CA ILE A 48 33.42 -17.62 -32.47
C ILE A 48 34.31 -18.79 -32.91
N ARG A 49 34.49 -19.03 -34.22
CA ARG A 49 35.44 -20.05 -34.72
C ARG A 49 36.89 -19.79 -34.29
N HIS A 50 37.21 -18.54 -33.94
CA HIS A 50 38.53 -18.14 -33.45
C HIS A 50 38.67 -18.30 -31.93
N PHE A 51 37.59 -18.68 -31.24
CA PHE A 51 37.50 -18.78 -29.78
C PHE A 51 37.03 -20.19 -29.38
N PRO A 52 37.97 -21.10 -29.04
CA PRO A 52 37.68 -22.53 -28.88
C PRO A 52 36.68 -22.88 -27.77
N HIS A 53 36.45 -21.98 -26.80
CA HIS A 53 35.50 -22.20 -25.71
C HIS A 53 34.41 -21.13 -25.68
N VAL A 54 33.98 -20.64 -26.84
CA VAL A 54 32.80 -19.77 -26.99
C VAL A 54 31.82 -20.41 -27.94
N TYR A 55 30.59 -20.58 -27.46
CA TYR A 55 29.52 -21.28 -28.14
C TYR A 55 28.35 -20.34 -28.40
N LEU A 56 27.71 -20.53 -29.55
CA LEU A 56 26.39 -19.94 -29.80
C LEU A 56 25.35 -20.84 -29.12
N LEU A 57 24.74 -20.33 -28.05
CA LEU A 57 23.80 -21.06 -27.22
C LEU A 57 22.37 -20.99 -27.76
N ILE A 58 21.91 -19.79 -28.13
CA ILE A 58 20.51 -19.57 -28.57
C ILE A 58 20.48 -18.54 -29.69
N VAL A 59 19.65 -18.75 -30.70
CA VAL A 59 19.28 -17.71 -31.69
C VAL A 59 17.87 -17.24 -31.37
N ASN A 60 17.76 -16.04 -30.79
CA ASN A 60 16.49 -15.44 -30.38
C ASN A 60 15.74 -14.80 -31.55
N SER A 61 16.45 -14.10 -32.43
CA SER A 61 15.90 -13.45 -33.63
C SER A 61 16.97 -13.28 -34.73
N PHE A 62 16.68 -12.53 -35.80
CA PHE A 62 17.65 -12.29 -36.87
C PHE A 62 18.87 -11.47 -36.45
N SER A 63 18.72 -10.64 -35.43
CA SER A 63 19.74 -9.71 -34.97
C SER A 63 20.11 -9.90 -33.49
N GLU A 64 19.65 -10.97 -32.86
CA GLU A 64 19.86 -11.23 -31.43
C GLU A 64 20.22 -12.70 -31.20
N CYS A 65 21.38 -12.95 -30.61
CA CYS A 65 21.89 -14.26 -30.25
C CYS A 65 22.36 -14.28 -28.80
N VAL A 66 22.43 -15.47 -28.20
CA VAL A 66 23.04 -15.71 -26.89
C VAL A 66 24.31 -16.51 -27.10
N ILE A 67 25.44 -15.99 -26.61
CA ILE A 67 26.71 -16.70 -26.60
C ILE A 67 27.11 -17.01 -25.16
N GLY A 68 27.86 -18.09 -24.96
CA GLY A 68 28.41 -18.43 -23.65
C GLY A 68 29.68 -19.24 -23.77
N GLY A 69 30.51 -19.17 -22.74
CA GLY A 69 31.85 -19.74 -22.79
C GLY A 69 32.72 -19.31 -21.63
N ARG A 70 34.04 -19.49 -21.80
CA ARG A 70 35.03 -18.94 -20.87
C ARG A 70 35.03 -17.41 -20.93
N GLY A 71 34.93 -16.75 -19.80
CA GLY A 71 34.64 -15.31 -19.72
C GLY A 71 35.65 -14.43 -20.43
N VAL A 72 36.95 -14.77 -20.39
CA VAL A 72 37.98 -14.05 -21.16
C VAL A 72 37.69 -14.13 -22.66
N GLN A 73 37.44 -15.33 -23.19
CA GLN A 73 37.17 -15.52 -24.61
C GLN A 73 35.82 -14.94 -25.04
N VAL A 74 34.80 -14.97 -24.16
CA VAL A 74 33.50 -14.32 -24.44
C VAL A 74 33.69 -12.81 -24.59
N ARG A 75 34.46 -12.17 -23.70
CA ARG A 75 34.79 -10.73 -23.80
C ARG A 75 35.56 -10.41 -25.09
N GLU A 76 36.52 -11.25 -25.47
CA GLU A 76 37.28 -11.09 -26.71
C GLU A 76 36.41 -11.32 -27.97
N ALA A 77 35.51 -12.29 -27.94
CA ALA A 77 34.57 -12.57 -29.02
C ALA A 77 33.60 -11.39 -29.23
N ILE A 78 33.09 -10.80 -28.15
CA ILE A 78 32.26 -9.58 -28.21
C ILE A 78 33.06 -8.42 -28.80
N LYS A 79 34.30 -8.23 -28.37
CA LYS A 79 35.20 -7.20 -28.92
C LYS A 79 35.46 -7.42 -30.41
N ALA A 80 35.68 -8.65 -30.85
CA ALA A 80 35.88 -9.02 -32.25
C ALA A 80 34.61 -8.87 -33.10
N LEU A 81 33.43 -9.10 -32.51
CA LEU A 81 32.12 -8.84 -33.14
C LEU A 81 31.82 -7.34 -33.26
N GLY A 82 32.51 -6.49 -32.49
CA GLY A 82 32.27 -5.05 -32.43
C GLY A 82 30.82 -4.73 -32.12
N CYS A 83 30.20 -5.49 -31.21
CA CYS A 83 28.76 -5.48 -30.95
C CYS A 83 28.42 -5.05 -29.53
N GLU A 84 27.16 -4.70 -29.32
CA GLU A 84 26.63 -4.49 -27.97
C GLU A 84 26.34 -5.87 -27.36
N ALA A 85 26.61 -5.98 -26.07
CA ALA A 85 26.41 -7.22 -25.34
C ALA A 85 25.88 -6.94 -23.93
N VAL A 86 24.95 -7.77 -23.48
CA VAL A 86 24.41 -7.76 -22.10
C VAL A 86 24.75 -9.09 -21.46
N PHE A 87 25.55 -9.06 -20.40
CA PHE A 87 25.89 -10.27 -19.65
C PHE A 87 24.71 -10.75 -18.79
N LEU A 88 24.53 -12.07 -18.73
CA LEU A 88 23.51 -12.74 -17.94
C LEU A 88 24.16 -13.43 -16.74
N GLU A 89 23.54 -13.32 -15.56
CA GLU A 89 23.99 -13.96 -14.33
C GLU A 89 23.15 -15.21 -14.01
N GLY A 90 23.73 -16.14 -13.25
CA GLY A 90 23.03 -17.35 -12.78
C GLY A 90 22.71 -18.41 -13.84
N VAL A 91 23.24 -18.27 -15.07
CA VAL A 91 22.98 -19.22 -16.17
C VAL A 91 23.92 -20.43 -16.06
N VAL A 92 23.35 -21.64 -16.05
CA VAL A 92 24.11 -22.91 -16.02
C VAL A 92 24.77 -23.24 -17.36
N THR A 93 25.77 -24.14 -17.37
CA THR A 93 26.56 -24.55 -18.56
C THR A 93 25.80 -25.50 -19.48
N VAL A 94 24.68 -25.01 -20.03
CA VAL A 94 23.84 -25.73 -20.99
C VAL A 94 23.85 -25.03 -22.35
N HIS A 95 23.20 -25.66 -23.34
CA HIS A 95 23.18 -25.26 -24.75
C HIS A 95 24.54 -25.39 -25.48
N CYS A 96 25.43 -26.23 -24.96
CA CYS A 96 26.73 -26.50 -25.54
C CYS A 96 27.25 -27.90 -25.13
N ASP A 97 28.45 -28.23 -25.58
CA ASP A 97 29.10 -29.52 -25.33
C ASP A 97 29.44 -29.80 -23.86
N ALA A 98 29.38 -28.79 -22.98
CA ALA A 98 29.57 -28.94 -21.54
C ALA A 98 28.59 -29.95 -20.90
N VAL A 99 27.44 -30.21 -21.52
CA VAL A 99 26.45 -31.19 -21.03
C VAL A 99 26.84 -32.63 -21.33
N VAL A 100 27.79 -32.88 -22.25
CA VAL A 100 28.15 -34.23 -22.73
C VAL A 100 28.50 -35.23 -21.60
N PRO A 101 29.31 -34.89 -20.57
CA PRO A 101 29.66 -35.82 -19.49
C PRO A 101 28.44 -36.29 -18.69
N VAL A 102 27.42 -35.42 -18.60
CA VAL A 102 26.22 -35.64 -17.79
C VAL A 102 24.96 -35.89 -18.61
N LYS A 103 25.08 -36.08 -19.94
CA LYS A 103 23.95 -36.20 -20.87
C LYS A 103 22.94 -37.28 -20.49
N ASN A 104 23.40 -38.42 -19.96
CA ASN A 104 22.51 -39.52 -19.57
C ASN A 104 21.71 -39.14 -18.32
N ALA A 105 22.38 -38.61 -17.29
CA ALA A 105 21.73 -38.12 -16.07
C ALA A 105 20.76 -36.96 -16.38
N TYR A 106 21.13 -36.07 -17.31
CA TYR A 106 20.27 -34.98 -17.77
C TYR A 106 19.04 -35.50 -18.51
N ARG A 107 19.18 -36.52 -19.37
CA ARG A 107 18.06 -37.15 -20.06
C ARG A 107 17.12 -37.88 -19.10
N GLU A 108 17.68 -38.66 -18.19
CA GLU A 108 16.94 -39.43 -17.18
C GLU A 108 16.11 -38.52 -16.28
N LEU A 109 16.64 -37.35 -15.92
CA LEU A 109 15.90 -36.34 -15.15
C LEU A 109 14.61 -35.88 -15.84
N HIS A 110 14.56 -35.91 -17.17
CA HIS A 110 13.43 -35.41 -17.96
C HIS A 110 12.52 -36.52 -18.52
N LEU A 111 12.72 -37.78 -18.11
CA LEU A 111 11.84 -38.90 -18.47
C LEU A 111 10.58 -38.90 -17.59
N PHE A 112 9.65 -38.01 -17.91
CA PHE A 112 8.33 -37.96 -17.28
C PHE A 112 7.28 -38.69 -18.11
N PRO A 113 6.26 -39.34 -17.51
CA PRO A 113 5.11 -39.86 -18.23
C PRO A 113 4.42 -38.74 -19.02
N VAL A 114 4.16 -38.95 -20.31
CA VAL A 114 3.52 -37.95 -21.17
C VAL A 114 2.18 -38.45 -21.71
N THR A 115 1.14 -37.63 -21.51
CA THR A 115 -0.22 -37.85 -22.04
C THR A 115 -0.56 -36.70 -23.00
N PRO A 116 -0.28 -36.84 -24.31
CA PRO A 116 -0.49 -35.74 -25.27
C PRO A 116 -1.99 -35.48 -25.50
N PRO A 117 -2.45 -34.22 -25.43
CA PRO A 117 -3.84 -33.86 -25.76
C PRO A 117 -4.14 -34.07 -27.24
N GLU A 118 -5.36 -34.52 -27.54
CA GLU A 118 -5.83 -34.74 -28.92
C GLU A 118 -5.90 -33.41 -29.69
N GLY A 119 -5.46 -33.43 -30.96
CA GLY A 119 -5.55 -32.26 -31.85
C GLY A 119 -4.47 -31.18 -31.66
N VAL A 120 -3.51 -31.34 -30.74
CA VAL A 120 -2.44 -30.36 -30.49
C VAL A 120 -1.14 -30.76 -31.20
N ARG A 121 -0.53 -29.80 -31.92
CA ARG A 121 0.79 -29.98 -32.58
C ARG A 121 1.91 -29.41 -31.71
N PHE A 122 2.90 -30.23 -31.36
CA PHE A 122 4.06 -29.84 -30.56
C PHE A 122 5.28 -29.53 -31.42
N TYR A 123 5.92 -28.38 -31.20
CA TYR A 123 7.14 -27.96 -31.89
C TYR A 123 8.34 -28.07 -30.97
N SER A 124 9.44 -28.62 -31.48
CA SER A 124 10.72 -28.69 -30.77
C SER A 124 11.63 -27.57 -31.25
N CYS A 125 12.07 -26.68 -30.36
CA CYS A 125 13.03 -25.64 -30.69
C CYS A 125 14.40 -26.21 -31.09
N ALA A 126 14.83 -27.32 -30.48
CA ALA A 126 16.06 -28.01 -30.87
C ALA A 126 16.00 -28.56 -32.30
N LYS A 127 14.83 -29.02 -32.75
CA LYS A 127 14.64 -29.59 -34.11
C LYS A 127 14.14 -28.58 -35.14
N GLY A 128 13.59 -27.44 -34.71
CA GLY A 128 12.98 -26.42 -35.55
C GLY A 128 11.75 -26.89 -36.34
N ARG A 129 11.05 -27.93 -35.86
CA ARG A 129 9.93 -28.59 -36.57
C ARG A 129 8.97 -29.31 -35.61
N PRO A 130 7.74 -29.66 -36.04
CA PRO A 130 6.85 -30.45 -35.20
C PRO A 130 7.39 -31.86 -34.95
N TYR A 131 7.04 -32.45 -33.81
CA TYR A 131 7.40 -33.82 -33.46
C TYR A 131 6.26 -34.52 -32.71
N HIS A 132 6.27 -35.86 -32.76
CA HIS A 132 5.32 -36.66 -32.00
C HIS A 132 5.74 -36.74 -30.53
N LEU A 133 4.87 -36.26 -29.66
CA LEU A 133 5.14 -36.14 -28.23
C LEU A 133 4.95 -37.50 -27.54
N THR A 134 6.08 -38.09 -27.11
CA THR A 134 6.13 -39.26 -26.22
C THR A 134 7.10 -38.95 -25.09
N THR A 135 7.07 -39.74 -24.01
CA THR A 135 8.04 -39.67 -22.91
C THR A 135 9.48 -39.60 -23.40
N GLU A 136 9.86 -40.51 -24.31
CA GLU A 136 11.22 -40.62 -24.84
C GLU A 136 11.57 -39.45 -25.74
N ASN A 137 10.66 -39.06 -26.64
CA ASN A 137 10.90 -37.99 -27.60
C ASN A 137 10.94 -36.61 -26.94
N ALA A 138 10.17 -36.38 -25.87
CA ALA A 138 10.18 -35.15 -25.09
C ALA A 138 11.50 -35.00 -24.33
N ALA A 139 11.90 -36.02 -23.57
CA ALA A 139 13.19 -36.04 -22.87
C ALA A 139 14.36 -35.89 -23.85
N GLN A 140 14.30 -36.55 -25.01
CA GLN A 140 15.31 -36.40 -26.04
C GLN A 140 15.37 -34.98 -26.62
N SER A 141 14.23 -34.34 -26.86
CA SER A 141 14.18 -32.96 -27.36
C SER A 141 14.80 -31.97 -26.35
N ILE A 142 14.53 -32.16 -25.06
CA ILE A 142 15.11 -31.31 -23.99
C ILE A 142 16.62 -31.52 -23.90
N LEU A 143 17.08 -32.78 -24.02
CA LEU A 143 18.51 -33.08 -24.06
C LEU A 143 19.19 -32.46 -25.30
N ASP A 144 18.58 -32.59 -26.47
CA ASP A 144 19.10 -32.02 -27.72
C ASP A 144 19.26 -30.49 -27.57
N GLN A 145 18.29 -29.82 -26.94
CA GLN A 145 18.37 -28.39 -26.64
C GLN A 145 19.53 -28.07 -25.68
N ALA A 146 19.73 -28.88 -24.65
CA ALA A 146 20.82 -28.71 -23.68
C ALA A 146 22.21 -28.96 -24.29
N LEU A 147 22.32 -29.85 -25.29
CA LEU A 147 23.60 -30.17 -25.94
C LEU A 147 23.97 -29.19 -27.06
N TYR A 148 22.99 -28.75 -27.83
CA TYR A 148 23.24 -28.07 -29.12
C TYR A 148 22.70 -26.65 -29.18
N GLY A 149 22.00 -26.21 -28.14
CA GLY A 149 21.25 -24.97 -28.22
C GLY A 149 20.06 -25.08 -29.17
N PHE A 150 19.51 -23.94 -29.56
CA PHE A 150 18.37 -23.92 -30.48
C PHE A 150 18.24 -22.62 -31.27
N ASP A 151 17.49 -22.72 -32.37
CA ASP A 151 17.13 -21.59 -33.23
C ASP A 151 15.62 -21.33 -33.15
N PHE A 152 15.23 -20.34 -32.35
CA PHE A 152 13.84 -19.97 -32.17
C PHE A 152 13.24 -19.40 -33.45
N THR A 153 14.04 -18.64 -34.19
CA THR A 153 13.71 -18.08 -35.51
C THR A 153 13.26 -19.15 -36.49
N GLN A 154 14.00 -20.27 -36.55
CA GLN A 154 13.66 -21.40 -37.41
C GLN A 154 12.29 -22.00 -37.02
N THR A 155 12.04 -22.17 -35.73
CA THR A 155 10.80 -22.76 -35.20
C THR A 155 9.59 -21.90 -35.54
N VAL A 156 9.66 -20.59 -35.30
CA VAL A 156 8.58 -19.64 -35.61
C VAL A 156 8.31 -19.59 -37.11
N ARG A 157 9.35 -19.56 -37.95
CA ARG A 157 9.21 -19.59 -39.41
C ARG A 157 8.56 -20.87 -39.92
N HIS A 158 8.88 -22.02 -39.31
CA HIS A 158 8.26 -23.30 -39.65
C HIS A 158 6.78 -23.29 -39.26
N ALA A 159 6.45 -22.90 -38.03
CA ALA A 159 5.07 -22.78 -37.57
C ALA A 159 4.25 -21.85 -38.47
N TYR A 160 4.83 -20.72 -38.88
CA TYR A 160 4.20 -19.79 -39.83
C TYR A 160 3.96 -20.44 -41.21
N LYS A 161 4.94 -21.19 -41.73
CA LYS A 161 4.79 -21.93 -43.00
C LYS A 161 3.66 -22.97 -42.91
N GLU A 162 3.48 -23.57 -41.75
CA GLU A 162 2.43 -24.55 -41.41
C GLU A 162 1.06 -23.93 -41.07
N GLY A 163 0.88 -22.64 -41.38
CA GLY A 163 -0.40 -21.95 -41.26
C GLY A 163 -0.67 -21.26 -39.91
N VAL A 164 0.26 -21.30 -38.95
CA VAL A 164 0.09 -20.58 -37.68
C VAL A 164 0.17 -19.06 -37.93
N ARG A 165 -0.82 -18.32 -37.45
CA ARG A 165 -0.90 -16.85 -37.61
C ARG A 165 -1.08 -16.11 -36.29
N VAL A 166 -1.56 -16.79 -35.26
CA VAL A 166 -1.78 -16.24 -33.92
C VAL A 166 -0.79 -16.90 -32.97
N PHE A 167 -0.03 -16.08 -32.25
CA PHE A 167 0.97 -16.50 -31.28
C PHE A 167 0.61 -15.91 -29.91
N LEU A 168 0.49 -16.79 -28.91
CA LEU A 168 0.17 -16.42 -27.53
C LEU A 168 1.37 -16.74 -26.64
N GLU A 169 1.89 -15.75 -25.94
CA GLU A 169 2.94 -15.91 -24.94
C GLU A 169 2.32 -16.09 -23.55
N MET A 170 2.48 -17.29 -22.99
CA MET A 170 2.04 -17.69 -21.66
C MET A 170 3.25 -17.71 -20.70
N GLY A 171 3.86 -16.55 -20.52
CA GLY A 171 5.03 -16.37 -19.65
C GLY A 171 5.09 -14.94 -19.11
N PRO A 172 5.98 -14.67 -18.14
CA PRO A 172 6.12 -13.33 -17.58
C PRO A 172 6.66 -12.37 -18.66
N HIS A 173 6.04 -11.19 -18.75
CA HIS A 173 6.40 -10.13 -19.70
C HIS A 173 6.17 -10.52 -21.18
N ASN A 174 6.87 -9.88 -22.12
CA ASN A 174 6.57 -9.95 -23.56
C ASN A 174 7.80 -10.28 -24.42
N SER A 175 8.70 -11.12 -23.90
CA SER A 175 9.99 -11.40 -24.55
C SER A 175 9.83 -12.17 -25.86
N CYS A 176 9.06 -13.26 -25.86
CA CYS A 176 8.80 -14.06 -27.06
C CYS A 176 7.95 -13.28 -28.06
N THR A 177 7.00 -12.46 -27.60
CA THR A 177 6.17 -11.59 -28.43
C THR A 177 7.04 -10.63 -29.23
N ARG A 178 7.96 -9.91 -28.57
CA ARG A 178 8.95 -9.04 -29.23
C ARG A 178 9.80 -9.79 -30.24
N MET A 179 10.29 -10.99 -29.88
CA MET A 179 11.10 -11.82 -30.79
C MET A 179 10.28 -12.25 -32.02
N ILE A 180 9.05 -12.73 -31.84
CA ILE A 180 8.17 -13.17 -32.94
C ILE A 180 7.84 -12.02 -33.88
N GLN A 181 7.54 -10.84 -33.34
CA GLN A 181 7.33 -9.62 -34.12
C GLN A 181 8.54 -9.28 -35.00
N ASN A 182 9.76 -9.40 -34.46
CA ASN A 182 10.99 -9.22 -35.23
C ASN A 182 11.18 -10.35 -36.28
N ILE A 183 10.94 -11.60 -35.91
CA ILE A 183 11.12 -12.78 -36.77
C ILE A 183 10.18 -12.76 -37.99
N LEU A 184 8.94 -12.32 -37.80
CA LEU A 184 7.93 -12.29 -38.84
C LEU A 184 7.85 -10.92 -39.53
N ALA A 185 8.32 -9.85 -38.87
CA ALA A 185 8.33 -8.48 -39.36
C ALA A 185 6.99 -8.12 -40.03
N ASP A 186 7.01 -7.73 -41.30
CA ASP A 186 5.83 -7.28 -42.04
C ASP A 186 4.88 -8.40 -42.48
N LYS A 187 5.18 -9.67 -42.16
CA LYS A 187 4.28 -10.79 -42.52
C LYS A 187 3.00 -10.70 -41.68
N PRO A 188 1.80 -10.91 -42.25
CA PRO A 188 0.56 -10.89 -41.47
C PRO A 188 0.57 -11.94 -40.36
N HIS A 189 0.54 -11.49 -39.10
CA HIS A 189 0.45 -12.31 -37.90
C HIS A 189 -0.06 -11.49 -36.71
N LEU A 190 -0.53 -12.17 -35.67
CA LEU A 190 -0.86 -11.62 -34.36
C LEU A 190 0.08 -12.26 -33.32
N ALA A 191 0.74 -11.46 -32.48
CA ALA A 191 1.51 -11.93 -31.34
C ALA A 191 1.09 -11.14 -30.09
N VAL A 192 0.65 -11.84 -29.03
CA VAL A 192 0.09 -11.22 -27.81
C VAL A 192 0.65 -11.93 -26.59
N SER A 193 1.04 -11.15 -25.58
CA SER A 193 1.40 -11.68 -24.25
C SER A 193 0.23 -11.59 -23.28
N MET A 194 0.10 -12.62 -22.42
CA MET A 194 -0.88 -12.64 -21.34
C MET A 194 -0.43 -11.91 -20.08
N CYS A 195 0.84 -11.53 -19.97
CA CYS A 195 1.39 -10.83 -18.81
C CYS A 195 2.35 -9.73 -19.29
N ASN A 196 2.11 -8.48 -18.91
CA ASN A 196 2.98 -7.36 -19.27
C ASN A 196 3.49 -6.65 -18.00
N ARG A 197 4.79 -6.32 -17.95
CA ARG A 197 5.44 -5.75 -16.74
C ARG A 197 4.81 -4.44 -16.27
N SER A 198 4.24 -3.68 -17.21
CA SER A 198 3.71 -2.34 -17.00
C SER A 198 2.19 -2.30 -16.87
N GLU A 199 1.50 -3.44 -16.81
CA GLU A 199 0.04 -3.50 -16.76
C GLU A 199 -0.44 -4.42 -15.64
N ASN A 200 -1.64 -4.16 -15.13
CA ASN A 200 -2.31 -5.05 -14.19
C ASN A 200 -2.52 -6.44 -14.83
N ASP A 201 -2.31 -7.52 -14.07
CA ASP A 201 -2.40 -8.90 -14.58
C ASP A 201 -3.81 -9.24 -15.10
N TYR A 202 -4.86 -8.83 -14.39
CA TYR A 202 -6.24 -9.01 -14.84
C TYR A 202 -6.52 -8.23 -16.13
N LEU A 203 -6.01 -6.99 -16.21
CA LEU A 203 -6.15 -6.15 -17.39
C LEU A 203 -5.42 -6.76 -18.60
N SER A 204 -4.23 -7.34 -18.41
CA SER A 204 -3.45 -8.00 -19.46
C SER A 204 -4.21 -9.18 -20.06
N VAL A 205 -4.83 -10.00 -19.20
CA VAL A 205 -5.66 -11.14 -19.63
C VAL A 205 -6.91 -10.66 -20.38
N LEU A 206 -7.59 -9.63 -19.88
CA LEU A 206 -8.77 -9.04 -20.54
C LEU A 206 -8.42 -8.42 -21.91
N LYS A 207 -7.29 -7.70 -22.02
CA LYS A 207 -6.79 -7.16 -23.29
C LYS A 207 -6.42 -8.26 -24.26
N CYS A 208 -5.80 -9.35 -23.78
CA CYS A 208 -5.50 -10.51 -24.61
C CYS A 208 -6.79 -11.14 -25.17
N ALA A 209 -7.78 -11.40 -24.31
CA ALA A 209 -9.09 -11.90 -24.72
C ALA A 209 -9.78 -10.96 -25.72
N ALA A 210 -9.78 -9.65 -25.46
CA ALA A 210 -10.36 -8.65 -26.35
C ALA A 210 -9.64 -8.60 -27.71
N THR A 211 -8.31 -8.69 -27.73
CA THR A 211 -7.50 -8.70 -28.96
C THR A 211 -7.80 -9.95 -29.79
N LEU A 212 -7.92 -11.11 -29.14
CA LEU A 212 -8.29 -12.36 -29.81
C LEU A 212 -9.69 -12.27 -30.41
N ILE A 213 -10.66 -11.70 -29.68
CA ILE A 213 -12.01 -11.47 -30.19
C ILE A 213 -11.99 -10.52 -31.40
N ALA A 214 -11.21 -9.44 -31.33
CA ALA A 214 -11.05 -8.48 -32.43
C ALA A 214 -10.46 -9.14 -33.70
N GLU A 215 -9.52 -10.07 -33.51
CA GLU A 215 -8.93 -10.89 -34.57
C GLU A 215 -9.77 -12.13 -34.94
N ARG A 216 -11.03 -12.16 -34.46
CA ARG A 216 -12.04 -13.18 -34.77
C ARG A 216 -11.66 -14.59 -34.32
N VAL A 217 -10.79 -14.71 -33.32
CA VAL A 217 -10.49 -15.97 -32.65
C VAL A 217 -11.64 -16.26 -31.67
N PRO A 218 -12.26 -17.45 -31.71
CA PRO A 218 -13.29 -17.81 -30.76
C PRO A 218 -12.75 -17.82 -29.33
N VAL A 219 -13.32 -16.99 -28.46
CA VAL A 219 -13.00 -16.94 -27.02
C VAL A 219 -14.26 -17.33 -26.25
N ASN A 220 -14.10 -18.23 -25.27
CA ASN A 220 -15.18 -18.57 -24.36
C ASN A 220 -15.18 -17.58 -23.18
N LEU A 221 -16.18 -16.72 -23.12
CA LEU A 221 -16.32 -15.73 -22.05
C LEU A 221 -17.06 -16.24 -20.81
N ASP A 222 -17.54 -17.48 -20.80
CA ASP A 222 -18.23 -18.08 -19.63
C ASP A 222 -17.35 -18.12 -18.37
N PHE A 223 -16.02 -18.13 -18.54
CA PHE A 223 -15.08 -18.06 -17.43
C PHE A 223 -15.04 -16.66 -16.78
N LEU A 224 -15.40 -15.61 -17.52
CA LEU A 224 -15.45 -14.23 -17.04
C LEU A 224 -16.86 -13.83 -16.56
N TYR A 225 -17.90 -14.33 -17.23
CA TYR A 225 -19.29 -13.91 -17.04
C TYR A 225 -20.22 -15.13 -16.88
N GLY A 226 -19.88 -16.08 -16.01
CA GLY A 226 -20.60 -17.34 -15.84
C GLY A 226 -22.13 -17.22 -15.69
N ARG A 227 -22.85 -18.35 -15.64
CA ARG A 227 -24.33 -18.35 -15.60
C ARG A 227 -24.95 -17.52 -14.46
N ASP A 228 -24.21 -17.34 -13.36
CA ASP A 228 -24.64 -16.57 -12.18
C ASP A 228 -24.29 -15.07 -12.26
N SER A 229 -23.53 -14.64 -13.28
CA SER A 229 -23.16 -13.23 -13.52
C SER A 229 -24.22 -12.45 -14.30
N CYS A 230 -25.27 -13.14 -14.78
CA CYS A 230 -26.44 -12.51 -15.38
C CYS A 230 -27.51 -12.28 -14.30
N PRO A 231 -28.14 -11.08 -14.22
CA PRO A 231 -29.29 -10.87 -13.35
C PRO A 231 -30.41 -11.87 -13.69
N SER A 232 -31.08 -12.41 -12.67
CA SER A 232 -32.23 -13.33 -12.79
C SER A 232 -33.39 -12.77 -13.64
N VAL A 233 -33.33 -11.48 -13.98
CA VAL A 233 -34.32 -10.70 -14.75
C VAL A 233 -34.40 -11.11 -16.23
N VAL A 234 -33.48 -11.94 -16.74
CA VAL A 234 -33.47 -12.32 -18.17
C VAL A 234 -34.41 -13.50 -18.51
N PHE A 235 -34.99 -14.20 -17.52
CA PHE A 235 -35.79 -15.40 -17.77
C PHE A 235 -37.25 -15.38 -17.30
N GLU A 236 -37.73 -14.29 -16.72
CA GLU A 236 -39.15 -14.16 -16.35
C GLU A 236 -39.72 -12.85 -16.90
N GLU A 237 -40.28 -12.90 -18.10
CA GLU A 237 -41.50 -12.18 -18.49
C GLU A 237 -41.85 -12.51 -19.96
N GLU A 238 -43.03 -13.07 -20.19
CA GLU A 238 -43.63 -13.16 -21.52
C GLU A 238 -43.82 -11.73 -22.08
N PRO A 239 -43.54 -11.47 -23.36
CA PRO A 239 -43.60 -10.10 -23.87
C PRO A 239 -45.06 -9.69 -24.10
N GLN A 240 -45.55 -8.73 -23.31
CA GLN A 240 -46.59 -7.82 -23.78
C GLN A 240 -45.97 -6.82 -24.76
N GLU A 241 -46.59 -6.73 -25.93
CA GLU A 241 -46.20 -5.88 -27.06
C GLU A 241 -46.06 -4.41 -26.66
N GLN A 242 -44.85 -3.87 -26.77
CA GLN A 242 -44.65 -2.49 -27.19
C GLN A 242 -43.32 -2.36 -27.93
N GLU A 243 -43.42 -1.96 -29.19
CA GLU A 243 -42.30 -1.68 -30.08
C GLU A 243 -41.41 -0.56 -29.51
N ASN A 244 -40.43 -0.94 -28.70
CA ASN A 244 -39.17 -0.23 -28.61
C ASN A 244 -38.07 -1.27 -28.75
N LYS A 245 -37.30 -1.18 -29.83
CA LYS A 245 -36.19 -2.09 -30.15
C LYS A 245 -35.11 -2.02 -29.06
N LYS A 246 -35.32 -2.71 -27.95
CA LYS A 246 -34.27 -3.04 -26.99
C LYS A 246 -33.46 -4.17 -27.62
N ILE A 247 -32.20 -3.87 -27.94
CA ILE A 247 -31.22 -4.89 -28.29
C ILE A 247 -30.71 -5.45 -26.97
N THR A 248 -31.15 -6.65 -26.62
CA THR A 248 -30.61 -7.40 -25.49
C THR A 248 -29.43 -8.22 -26.02
N VAL A 249 -28.21 -7.90 -25.57
CA VAL A 249 -27.01 -8.68 -25.90
C VAL A 249 -26.65 -9.50 -24.67
N PRO A 250 -26.69 -10.85 -24.73
CA PRO A 250 -26.23 -11.68 -23.62
C PRO A 250 -24.72 -11.47 -23.42
N ALA A 251 -24.32 -11.17 -22.19
CA ALA A 251 -22.91 -11.14 -21.79
C ALA A 251 -22.52 -12.53 -21.29
N GLY A 252 -21.80 -13.29 -22.12
CA GLY A 252 -21.44 -14.69 -21.84
C GLY A 252 -21.71 -15.61 -23.04
N GLY A 253 -21.03 -16.75 -23.07
CA GLY A 253 -21.08 -17.74 -24.15
C GLY A 253 -19.90 -17.68 -25.13
N LEU A 254 -19.85 -18.69 -25.99
CA LEU A 254 -18.89 -18.75 -27.10
C LEU A 254 -19.33 -17.78 -28.18
N ILE A 255 -18.63 -16.64 -28.33
CA ILE A 255 -18.92 -15.70 -29.42
C ILE A 255 -18.55 -16.39 -30.74
N LYS A 256 -19.56 -16.89 -31.46
CA LYS A 256 -19.41 -17.33 -32.85
C LYS A 256 -19.34 -16.10 -33.73
N VAL A 257 -18.13 -15.70 -34.09
CA VAL A 257 -17.91 -14.65 -35.06
C VAL A 257 -18.43 -15.14 -36.43
N PRO A 258 -19.19 -14.35 -37.19
CA PRO A 258 -19.69 -14.75 -38.50
C PRO A 258 -18.52 -15.16 -39.40
N SER A 259 -18.63 -16.34 -40.02
CA SER A 259 -17.69 -16.80 -41.04
C SER A 259 -17.67 -15.78 -42.19
N LEU A 260 -16.49 -15.46 -42.70
CA LEU A 260 -16.36 -14.70 -43.95
C LEU A 260 -17.19 -15.40 -45.04
N PRO A 261 -17.87 -14.65 -45.93
CA PRO A 261 -18.43 -15.24 -47.14
C PRO A 261 -17.31 -16.00 -47.84
N GLU A 262 -17.57 -17.24 -48.27
CA GLU A 262 -16.62 -17.99 -49.08
C GLU A 262 -16.16 -17.10 -50.25
N PRO A 263 -14.85 -17.02 -50.54
CA PRO A 263 -14.38 -16.29 -51.70
C PRO A 263 -15.09 -16.85 -52.93
N VAL A 264 -15.76 -15.98 -53.68
CA VAL A 264 -16.28 -16.32 -55.02
C VAL A 264 -15.12 -16.90 -55.81
N ALA A 265 -15.23 -18.19 -56.12
CA ALA A 265 -14.21 -18.90 -56.87
C ALA A 265 -13.96 -18.16 -58.19
N ALA A 266 -12.75 -17.63 -58.36
CA ALA A 266 -12.24 -17.30 -59.67
C ALA A 266 -12.26 -18.58 -60.52
N SER A 267 -12.79 -18.47 -61.74
CA SER A 267 -12.92 -19.60 -62.68
C SER A 267 -11.59 -20.37 -62.83
N PRO A 268 -11.65 -21.71 -62.93
CA PRO A 268 -10.46 -22.54 -62.91
C PRO A 268 -9.66 -22.39 -64.21
N ALA A 269 -8.37 -22.07 -64.10
CA ALA A 269 -7.41 -22.40 -65.14
C ALA A 269 -7.12 -23.92 -65.07
N VAL A 270 -7.24 -24.56 -66.21
CA VAL A 270 -7.15 -26.00 -66.47
C VAL A 270 -5.94 -26.68 -65.78
N PRO A 271 -6.15 -27.81 -65.07
CA PRO A 271 -5.06 -28.67 -64.60
C PRO A 271 -4.69 -29.73 -65.64
N SER A 272 -3.39 -30.04 -65.75
CA SER A 272 -2.87 -31.28 -66.34
C SER A 272 -2.33 -32.21 -65.24
N PRO A 273 -2.38 -33.54 -65.42
CA PRO A 273 -2.79 -34.48 -64.37
C PRO A 273 -1.64 -35.31 -63.78
N MET A 274 -1.89 -35.89 -62.59
CA MET A 274 -1.64 -37.30 -62.18
C MET A 274 -1.71 -37.45 -60.64
N PRO A 275 -2.02 -38.64 -60.06
CA PRO A 275 -3.34 -39.31 -60.06
C PRO A 275 -3.87 -39.59 -58.64
N GLU A 276 -5.16 -39.94 -58.61
CA GLU A 276 -6.04 -40.26 -57.48
C GLU A 276 -5.60 -41.45 -56.58
N THR A 277 -6.08 -41.44 -55.34
CA THR A 277 -6.85 -42.60 -54.82
C THR A 277 -7.97 -42.17 -53.86
N ALA A 278 -9.20 -42.29 -54.37
CA ALA A 278 -10.48 -42.72 -53.80
C ALA A 278 -10.82 -42.51 -52.30
N ALA A 279 -11.91 -41.77 -52.10
CA ALA A 279 -12.75 -41.77 -50.91
C ALA A 279 -13.85 -42.85 -50.97
N VAL A 280 -14.27 -43.40 -49.81
CA VAL A 280 -15.61 -43.98 -49.63
C VAL A 280 -16.15 -43.64 -48.23
N LYS A 281 -17.41 -43.18 -48.19
CA LYS A 281 -18.21 -42.73 -47.03
C LYS A 281 -18.58 -43.87 -46.08
N PRO A 282 -18.79 -43.62 -44.76
CA PRO A 282 -19.44 -44.59 -43.88
C PRO A 282 -20.96 -44.37 -43.77
N MET A 283 -21.68 -45.49 -43.73
CA MET A 283 -23.10 -45.62 -43.39
C MET A 283 -23.20 -46.44 -42.08
N ARG A 284 -24.13 -46.08 -41.18
CA ARG A 284 -24.37 -46.72 -39.87
C ARG A 284 -24.83 -48.18 -39.97
N PRO A 285 -24.60 -48.99 -38.91
CA PRO A 285 -25.73 -49.65 -38.25
C PRO A 285 -25.65 -49.77 -36.70
N SER A 286 -26.73 -50.32 -36.14
CA SER A 286 -27.29 -50.31 -34.78
C SER A 286 -26.91 -51.47 -33.82
N ILE A 287 -26.86 -51.15 -32.52
CA ILE A 287 -27.28 -51.84 -31.25
C ILE A 287 -27.26 -53.40 -31.15
N LEU A 288 -26.52 -53.99 -30.18
CA LEU A 288 -27.01 -54.80 -29.01
C LEU A 288 -25.93 -55.65 -28.26
N SER A 289 -25.92 -55.46 -26.92
CA SER A 289 -25.56 -56.27 -25.71
C SER A 289 -24.43 -57.33 -25.73
N SER A 290 -23.55 -57.44 -24.72
CA SER A 290 -23.85 -57.86 -23.32
C SER A 290 -22.72 -57.56 -22.29
N GLY A 291 -23.08 -57.29 -21.02
CA GLY A 291 -22.22 -56.84 -19.89
C GLY A 291 -21.33 -57.90 -19.20
N PRO A 292 -20.87 -57.72 -17.93
CA PRO A 292 -21.56 -57.08 -16.78
C PRO A 292 -20.86 -55.86 -16.16
N GLY A 293 -21.60 -55.09 -15.35
CA GLY A 293 -21.23 -53.74 -14.91
C GLY A 293 -20.43 -53.59 -13.62
N ILE A 294 -19.95 -52.36 -13.43
CA ILE A 294 -19.59 -51.70 -12.17
C ILE A 294 -20.01 -50.22 -12.30
N GLU A 295 -20.46 -49.65 -11.19
CA GLU A 295 -21.29 -48.46 -10.99
C GLU A 295 -20.64 -47.08 -11.29
N GLN A 296 -21.52 -46.08 -11.40
CA GLN A 296 -21.27 -44.65 -11.63
C GLN A 296 -20.41 -43.97 -10.55
N GLY A 297 -19.60 -42.99 -10.99
CA GLY A 297 -19.04 -41.93 -10.16
C GLY A 297 -18.55 -40.76 -11.02
N ASP A 298 -19.31 -39.67 -11.03
CA ASP A 298 -18.97 -38.38 -11.63
C ASP A 298 -17.76 -37.73 -10.92
N LYS A 299 -16.74 -37.32 -11.68
CA LYS A 299 -15.92 -36.08 -11.59
C LYS A 299 -14.48 -36.28 -12.11
N PRO A 300 -14.25 -36.16 -13.44
CA PRO A 300 -12.90 -36.18 -14.00
C PRO A 300 -12.05 -34.94 -13.66
N TRP A 301 -12.68 -33.84 -13.23
CA TRP A 301 -12.00 -32.55 -13.01
C TRP A 301 -11.30 -32.44 -11.66
N ALA A 302 -11.78 -33.18 -10.65
CA ALA A 302 -11.21 -33.17 -9.31
C ALA A 302 -9.82 -33.82 -9.32
N ASP A 303 -9.65 -34.95 -10.01
CA ASP A 303 -8.35 -35.64 -10.12
C ASP A 303 -7.30 -34.81 -10.88
N VAL A 304 -7.73 -33.98 -11.84
CA VAL A 304 -6.84 -33.06 -12.57
C VAL A 304 -6.43 -31.87 -11.70
N MET A 305 -7.37 -31.27 -10.96
CA MET A 305 -7.02 -30.20 -10.00
C MET A 305 -6.14 -30.72 -8.86
N ASP A 306 -6.38 -31.94 -8.38
CA ASP A 306 -5.54 -32.57 -7.36
C ASP A 306 -4.12 -32.85 -7.91
N SER A 307 -3.97 -33.14 -9.21
CA SER A 307 -2.67 -33.27 -9.86
C SER A 307 -1.93 -31.93 -10.04
N ILE A 308 -2.64 -30.84 -10.34
CA ILE A 308 -2.10 -29.48 -10.46
C ILE A 308 -1.67 -28.94 -9.08
N VAL A 309 -2.46 -29.20 -8.04
CA VAL A 309 -2.11 -28.84 -6.65
C VAL A 309 -0.90 -29.64 -6.20
N ARG A 310 -0.79 -30.94 -6.51
CA ARG A 310 0.41 -31.74 -6.20
C ARG A 310 1.66 -31.29 -6.97
N GLU A 311 1.53 -30.83 -8.21
CA GLU A 311 2.65 -30.22 -8.96
C GLU A 311 3.03 -28.85 -8.38
N ALA A 312 2.06 -28.03 -7.99
CA ALA A 312 2.30 -26.75 -7.33
C ALA A 312 2.97 -26.94 -5.95
N ASP A 313 2.57 -27.95 -5.18
CA ASP A 313 3.19 -28.32 -3.91
C ASP A 313 4.59 -28.89 -4.12
N ALA A 314 4.81 -29.73 -5.14
CA ALA A 314 6.13 -30.23 -5.49
C ALA A 314 7.09 -29.12 -5.98
N THR A 315 6.55 -28.11 -6.66
CA THR A 315 7.29 -26.91 -7.12
C THR A 315 7.58 -25.97 -5.97
N THR A 316 6.62 -25.76 -5.06
CA THR A 316 6.77 -24.97 -3.82
C THR A 316 7.79 -25.62 -2.91
N GLU A 317 7.74 -26.94 -2.78
CA GLU A 317 8.75 -27.70 -2.06
C GLU A 317 10.09 -27.52 -2.77
N ALA A 318 10.24 -27.85 -4.06
CA ALA A 318 11.50 -27.64 -4.79
C ALA A 318 12.08 -26.21 -4.63
N HIS A 319 11.23 -25.19 -4.64
CA HIS A 319 11.56 -23.79 -4.38
C HIS A 319 11.99 -23.54 -2.94
N ARG A 320 11.31 -24.12 -1.94
CA ARG A 320 11.68 -24.05 -0.51
C ARG A 320 13.11 -24.52 -0.25
N VAL A 321 13.55 -25.64 -0.84
CA VAL A 321 14.96 -26.07 -0.67
C VAL A 321 15.93 -25.34 -1.58
N PHE A 322 15.47 -24.78 -2.70
CA PHE A 322 16.30 -23.83 -3.43
C PHE A 322 16.60 -22.61 -2.55
N LEU A 323 15.59 -22.09 -1.83
CA LEU A 323 15.74 -21.00 -0.87
C LEU A 323 16.61 -21.41 0.33
N GLU A 324 16.40 -22.58 0.95
CA GLU A 324 17.29 -23.07 2.02
C GLU A 324 18.72 -23.34 1.55
N PHE A 325 18.90 -23.77 0.29
CA PHE A 325 20.22 -23.93 -0.32
C PHE A 325 20.88 -22.56 -0.52
N SER A 326 20.13 -21.58 -1.03
CA SER A 326 20.62 -20.21 -1.24
C SER A 326 20.93 -19.50 0.08
N GLU A 327 20.16 -19.74 1.13
CA GLU A 327 20.40 -19.20 2.47
C GLU A 327 21.66 -19.81 3.10
N LYS A 328 21.84 -21.14 2.99
CA LYS A 328 23.09 -21.81 3.39
C LYS A 328 24.30 -21.33 2.59
N MET A 329 24.11 -21.04 1.30
CA MET A 329 25.18 -20.52 0.44
C MET A 329 25.54 -19.08 0.79
N ASN A 330 24.55 -18.22 1.08
CA ASN A 330 24.76 -16.86 1.58
C ASN A 330 25.46 -16.85 2.94
N HIS A 331 25.11 -17.78 3.84
CA HIS A 331 25.83 -17.93 5.11
C HIS A 331 27.27 -18.41 4.92
N ALA A 332 27.52 -19.34 3.98
CA ALA A 332 28.88 -19.77 3.64
C ALA A 332 29.71 -18.65 3.00
N TYR A 333 29.10 -17.79 2.16
CA TYR A 333 29.75 -16.59 1.62
C TYR A 333 30.03 -15.55 2.70
N ALA A 334 29.10 -15.32 3.62
CA ALA A 334 29.30 -14.43 4.76
C ALA A 334 30.48 -14.90 5.64
N GLN A 335 30.55 -16.19 5.95
CA GLN A 335 31.66 -16.79 6.69
C GLN A 335 32.98 -16.74 5.93
N ALA A 336 32.96 -16.90 4.59
CA ALA A 336 34.14 -16.75 3.76
C ALA A 336 34.64 -15.29 3.70
N PHE A 337 33.73 -14.32 3.66
CA PHE A 337 34.04 -12.89 3.74
C PHE A 337 34.58 -12.48 5.12
N GLU A 338 34.02 -13.04 6.19
CA GLU A 338 34.47 -12.81 7.57
C GLU A 338 35.86 -13.42 7.81
N LEU A 339 36.12 -14.62 7.28
CA LEU A 339 37.46 -15.23 7.28
C LEU A 339 38.46 -14.45 6.41
N GLN A 340 38.03 -13.90 5.27
CA GLN A 340 38.86 -13.01 4.44
C GLN A 340 39.18 -11.70 5.17
N ALA A 341 38.21 -11.10 5.86
CA ALA A 341 38.40 -9.89 6.66
C ALA A 341 39.34 -10.14 7.85
N GLN A 342 39.20 -11.27 8.55
CA GLN A 342 40.11 -11.66 9.64
C GLN A 342 41.52 -11.97 9.14
N LEU A 343 41.68 -12.63 7.98
CA LEU A 343 42.99 -12.83 7.36
C LEU A 343 43.62 -11.52 6.89
N LEU A 344 42.80 -10.54 6.46
CA LEU A 344 43.25 -9.20 6.09
C LEU A 344 43.67 -8.38 7.33
N GLU A 345 42.93 -8.47 8.43
CA GLU A 345 43.31 -7.88 9.73
C GLU A 345 44.57 -8.54 10.31
N THR A 346 44.71 -9.85 10.17
CA THR A 346 45.92 -10.58 10.61
C THR A 346 47.13 -10.23 9.73
N ALA A 347 46.92 -9.99 8.43
CA ALA A 347 47.97 -9.52 7.52
C ALA A 347 48.35 -8.05 7.75
N LEU A 348 47.40 -7.19 8.16
CA LEU A 348 47.61 -5.78 8.51
C LEU A 348 48.21 -5.58 9.91
N SER A 349 48.14 -6.58 10.79
CA SER A 349 48.72 -6.56 12.14
C SER A 349 50.12 -7.19 12.23
N LEU A 350 50.63 -7.76 11.13
CA LEU A 350 51.98 -8.35 11.06
C LEU A 350 53.10 -7.35 10.71
N ASP A 351 52.78 -6.08 10.50
CA ASP A 351 53.77 -5.06 10.06
C ASP A 351 53.88 -3.85 11.00
N SER A 352 53.72 -4.06 12.31
CA SER A 352 54.01 -3.02 13.29
C SER A 352 54.30 -3.56 14.69
N ALA A 353 55.48 -4.17 14.87
CA ALA A 353 56.20 -4.18 16.15
C ALA A 353 57.63 -4.70 15.99
N ASP A 354 58.58 -3.80 15.72
CA ASP A 354 59.82 -3.73 16.49
C ASP A 354 60.62 -2.48 16.09
N ILE A 355 61.40 -1.93 17.04
CA ILE A 355 62.26 -0.74 16.97
C ILE A 355 61.54 0.55 17.43
N GLN A 356 61.48 0.78 18.75
CA GLN A 356 62.50 1.57 19.48
C GLN A 356 61.96 2.08 20.83
N ALA A 357 62.49 1.53 21.92
CA ALA A 357 62.57 2.21 23.20
C ALA A 357 63.99 2.03 23.76
N GLN A 358 64.76 3.13 23.85
CA GLN A 358 65.81 3.41 24.86
C GLN A 358 66.50 4.80 24.61
N ILE A 359 65.89 5.87 25.14
CA ILE A 359 66.42 6.94 26.06
C ILE A 359 67.96 7.21 26.02
N PRO A 360 68.49 8.48 25.99
CA PRO A 360 68.27 9.48 27.05
C PRO A 360 68.21 10.99 26.73
N LEU A 361 67.49 11.68 27.62
CA LEU A 361 67.50 13.12 27.90
C LEU A 361 68.88 13.61 28.38
N GLN A 362 69.34 14.76 27.87
CA GLN A 362 69.98 15.80 28.68
C GLN A 362 70.13 17.15 27.96
N ASN A 363 69.99 18.20 28.77
CA ASN A 363 70.29 19.62 28.60
C ASN A 363 69.14 20.60 28.33
N ARG A 364 68.80 21.23 29.47
CA ARG A 364 68.03 22.43 29.76
C ARG A 364 68.65 23.71 29.17
N GLU A 365 67.87 24.79 29.36
CA GLU A 365 68.22 26.23 29.42
C GLU A 365 67.89 26.97 28.10
N PHE A 366 67.01 27.99 28.01
CA PHE A 366 66.52 29.01 28.95
C PHE A 366 65.04 29.39 28.66
N LEU A 367 64.26 29.60 29.73
CA LEU A 367 62.99 30.38 29.81
C LEU A 367 63.33 31.91 29.87
N PRO A 368 62.39 32.91 29.94
CA PRO A 368 60.92 32.87 30.05
C PRO A 368 60.11 33.94 29.23
N ASP A 369 58.80 33.69 29.19
CA ASP A 369 57.62 34.59 29.29
C ASP A 369 57.80 36.11 29.47
N PHE A 370 56.90 36.93 28.88
CA PHE A 370 56.03 37.88 29.63
C PHE A 370 55.00 38.59 28.71
N HIS A 371 53.79 38.73 29.25
CA HIS A 371 52.59 39.35 28.70
C HIS A 371 52.68 40.83 28.24
N LYS A 372 51.67 41.19 27.41
CA LYS A 372 50.93 42.48 27.28
C LYS A 372 51.21 43.39 26.05
N ALA A 373 50.09 43.60 25.36
CA ALA A 373 49.52 44.89 24.91
C ALA A 373 50.13 45.65 23.72
N ALA A 374 49.27 45.75 22.70
CA ALA A 374 48.84 46.95 21.97
C ALA A 374 49.82 47.74 21.07
N ASP A 375 49.28 48.00 19.88
CA ASP A 375 49.52 49.11 18.94
C ASP A 375 50.62 49.02 17.86
N VAL A 376 50.08 48.94 16.63
CA VAL A 376 50.44 49.66 15.40
C VAL A 376 51.85 49.48 14.84
N ILE A 377 51.94 48.68 13.78
CA ILE A 377 52.82 48.96 12.63
C ILE A 377 52.02 48.73 11.34
N GLU A 378 51.72 49.82 10.62
CA GLU A 378 51.19 49.78 9.25
C GLU A 378 52.27 49.43 8.22
N ARG A 379 51.83 48.67 7.20
CA ARG A 379 52.30 48.52 5.79
C ARG A 379 53.01 47.21 5.40
N PRO A 380 52.86 46.71 4.16
CA PRO A 380 51.81 46.95 3.15
C PRO A 380 51.09 45.67 2.67
N LEU A 381 49.82 45.84 2.25
CA LEU A 381 49.04 44.87 1.51
C LEU A 381 49.75 44.46 0.20
N ALA A 382 49.94 43.15 0.03
CA ALA A 382 50.03 42.51 -1.27
C ALA A 382 49.19 41.23 -1.21
N ASP A 383 47.94 41.36 -1.66
CA ASP A 383 47.02 40.27 -1.96
C ASP A 383 47.69 39.22 -2.85
N LYS A 384 47.83 38.00 -2.33
CA LYS A 384 47.77 36.80 -3.16
C LYS A 384 46.46 36.08 -2.80
N LYS A 385 45.39 36.42 -3.52
CA LYS A 385 44.18 35.58 -3.57
C LYS A 385 44.60 34.17 -4.02
N PRO A 386 44.06 33.08 -3.42
CA PRO A 386 44.21 31.75 -3.98
C PRO A 386 43.69 31.74 -5.42
N SER A 387 44.45 31.18 -6.35
CA SER A 387 44.07 31.11 -7.78
C SER A 387 42.94 30.11 -7.96
N VAL A 388 41.71 30.60 -8.14
CA VAL A 388 40.55 29.78 -8.52
C VAL A 388 40.58 29.51 -10.04
N ALA A 389 40.15 28.31 -10.45
CA ALA A 389 40.06 27.93 -11.86
C ALA A 389 38.91 28.65 -12.59
N PHE A 390 37.75 28.76 -11.92
CA PHE A 390 36.59 29.52 -12.42
C PHE A 390 35.95 30.32 -11.28
N THR A 391 35.72 31.62 -11.52
CA THR A 391 35.06 32.53 -10.56
C THR A 391 33.54 32.35 -10.58
N ARG A 392 32.82 32.92 -9.60
CA ARG A 392 31.34 32.92 -9.58
C ARG A 392 30.75 33.45 -10.89
N ASP A 393 31.26 34.56 -11.40
CA ASP A 393 30.81 35.16 -12.67
C ASP A 393 30.97 34.19 -13.86
N MET A 394 32.05 33.40 -13.89
CA MET A 394 32.25 32.39 -14.93
C MET A 394 31.28 31.21 -14.75
N CYS A 395 31.00 30.81 -13.51
CA CYS A 395 30.03 29.76 -13.23
C CYS A 395 28.60 30.21 -13.61
N MET A 396 28.26 31.48 -13.40
CA MET A 396 27.01 32.09 -13.88
C MET A 396 26.96 32.18 -15.41
N GLU A 397 28.06 32.57 -16.06
CA GLU A 397 28.15 32.55 -17.53
C GLU A 397 27.97 31.12 -18.07
N PHE A 398 28.43 30.09 -17.34
CA PHE A 398 28.16 28.69 -17.71
C PHE A 398 26.69 28.31 -17.53
N ALA A 399 26.06 28.73 -16.42
CA ALA A 399 24.66 28.45 -16.08
C ALA A 399 23.69 29.04 -17.11
N VAL A 400 23.68 30.37 -17.27
CA VAL A 400 22.68 31.09 -18.07
C VAL A 400 23.24 31.73 -19.35
N GLY A 401 24.56 31.91 -19.43
CA GLY A 401 25.24 32.54 -20.56
C GLY A 401 25.75 31.55 -21.61
N SER A 402 26.95 31.85 -22.13
CA SER A 402 27.62 31.08 -23.18
C SER A 402 28.65 30.11 -22.60
N ILE A 403 28.46 28.81 -22.88
CA ILE A 403 29.44 27.77 -22.51
C ILE A 403 30.77 27.99 -23.24
N ALA A 404 30.75 28.55 -24.45
CA ALA A 404 31.96 28.80 -25.22
C ALA A 404 32.87 29.88 -24.61
N LYS A 405 32.27 30.88 -23.93
CA LYS A 405 33.06 31.89 -23.19
C LYS A 405 33.77 31.30 -21.96
N VAL A 406 33.26 30.19 -21.43
CA VAL A 406 33.80 29.53 -20.25
C VAL A 406 34.78 28.42 -20.63
N LEU A 407 34.37 27.52 -21.53
CA LEU A 407 35.11 26.32 -21.89
C LEU A 407 35.95 26.45 -23.16
N GLY A 408 35.76 27.50 -23.97
CA GLY A 408 36.53 27.75 -25.19
C GLY A 408 35.73 27.57 -26.48
N PRO A 409 36.29 28.02 -27.62
CA PRO A 409 35.59 28.09 -28.92
C PRO A 409 35.13 26.73 -29.46
N GLU A 410 35.76 25.62 -29.06
CA GLU A 410 35.34 24.27 -29.42
C GLU A 410 33.95 23.89 -28.90
N PHE A 411 33.46 24.59 -27.86
CA PHE A 411 32.09 24.44 -27.34
C PHE A 411 31.08 25.43 -27.95
N ALA A 412 31.47 26.30 -28.89
CA ALA A 412 30.56 27.28 -29.51
C ALA A 412 29.33 26.68 -30.18
N ILE A 413 29.44 25.44 -30.69
CA ILE A 413 28.30 24.73 -31.26
C ILE A 413 27.24 24.37 -30.20
N VAL A 414 27.66 24.16 -28.94
CA VAL A 414 26.77 23.78 -27.84
C VAL A 414 25.79 24.91 -27.49
N ASP A 415 26.23 26.17 -27.61
CA ASP A 415 25.36 27.34 -27.42
C ASP A 415 24.21 27.42 -28.44
N THR A 416 24.26 26.64 -29.53
CA THR A 416 23.18 26.58 -30.54
C THR A 416 22.14 25.49 -30.28
N TYR A 417 22.41 24.59 -29.32
CA TYR A 417 21.54 23.47 -29.04
C TYR A 417 20.29 23.90 -28.25
N PRO A 418 19.13 23.24 -28.48
CA PRO A 418 17.89 23.61 -27.79
C PRO A 418 17.93 23.30 -26.29
N VAL A 419 18.74 22.32 -25.88
CA VAL A 419 18.99 21.94 -24.49
C VAL A 419 20.48 21.65 -24.32
N ARG A 420 21.08 22.04 -23.19
CA ARG A 420 22.45 21.66 -22.80
C ARG A 420 22.57 21.45 -21.30
N VAL A 421 23.67 20.85 -20.85
CA VAL A 421 24.00 20.77 -19.43
C VAL A 421 24.36 22.15 -18.90
N ARG A 422 23.82 22.47 -17.71
CA ARG A 422 23.97 23.76 -17.05
C ARG A 422 24.13 23.55 -15.55
N LEU A 423 24.79 24.49 -14.90
CA LEU A 423 24.58 24.74 -13.47
C LEU A 423 23.26 25.51 -13.31
N PRO A 424 22.58 25.42 -12.16
CA PRO A 424 21.39 26.21 -11.90
C PRO A 424 21.63 27.73 -11.88
N ASP A 425 20.59 28.47 -12.24
CA ASP A 425 20.49 29.91 -12.08
C ASP A 425 20.18 30.29 -10.62
N GLU A 426 20.24 31.57 -10.29
CA GLU A 426 19.82 32.06 -8.99
C GLU A 426 18.32 31.80 -8.74
N PRO A 427 17.95 31.33 -7.54
CA PRO A 427 18.77 31.24 -6.33
C PRO A 427 19.51 29.90 -6.10
N LEU A 428 19.39 28.91 -6.99
CA LEU A 428 20.04 27.58 -6.84
C LEU A 428 21.49 27.55 -7.33
N MET A 429 22.05 28.69 -7.72
CA MET A 429 23.48 28.81 -7.94
C MET A 429 24.27 28.72 -6.63
N LEU A 430 24.55 27.48 -6.23
CA LEU A 430 25.29 27.07 -5.02
C LEU A 430 26.75 26.70 -5.33
N VAL A 431 27.27 27.11 -6.49
CA VAL A 431 28.71 27.00 -6.81
C VAL A 431 29.28 28.41 -6.82
N ASP A 432 29.87 28.85 -5.71
CA ASP A 432 30.50 30.16 -5.63
C ASP A 432 31.80 30.23 -6.42
N ARG A 433 32.50 29.10 -6.54
CA ARG A 433 33.75 29.00 -7.28
C ARG A 433 34.17 27.56 -7.54
N ILE A 434 34.88 27.37 -8.64
CA ILE A 434 35.59 26.15 -8.97
C ILE A 434 37.07 26.38 -8.69
N VAL A 435 37.61 25.63 -7.72
CA VAL A 435 39.00 25.74 -7.26
C VAL A 435 39.94 25.06 -8.25
N SER A 436 39.60 23.84 -8.69
CA SER A 436 40.38 23.08 -9.66
C SER A 436 39.52 22.15 -10.50
N VAL A 437 39.98 21.84 -11.71
CA VAL A 437 39.38 20.87 -12.62
C VAL A 437 40.50 19.97 -13.16
N GLU A 438 40.31 18.67 -13.09
CA GLU A 438 41.20 17.65 -13.62
C GLU A 438 40.42 16.77 -14.61
N GLY A 439 41.00 16.52 -15.78
CA GLY A 439 40.37 15.75 -16.84
C GLY A 439 40.72 16.29 -18.22
N GLU A 440 40.73 15.42 -19.22
CA GLU A 440 40.92 15.82 -20.61
C GLU A 440 39.60 16.35 -21.17
N LYS A 441 39.60 17.63 -21.55
CA LYS A 441 38.40 18.30 -22.08
C LYS A 441 37.90 17.59 -23.34
N GLY A 442 36.60 17.30 -23.40
CA GLY A 442 36.00 16.61 -24.55
C GLY A 442 36.29 15.09 -24.67
N SER A 443 36.95 14.48 -23.69
CA SER A 443 37.37 13.07 -23.75
C SER A 443 36.28 12.04 -23.49
N LEU A 444 35.18 12.41 -22.81
CA LEU A 444 34.22 11.50 -22.19
C LEU A 444 34.89 10.44 -21.28
N GLY A 445 36.04 10.79 -20.70
CA GLY A 445 36.80 9.96 -19.77
C GLY A 445 36.42 10.20 -18.30
N SER A 446 37.33 9.91 -17.39
CA SER A 446 37.21 10.28 -15.97
C SER A 446 37.67 11.72 -15.74
N GLY A 447 37.22 12.33 -14.64
CA GLY A 447 37.66 13.66 -14.23
C GLY A 447 37.29 13.97 -12.78
N LYS A 448 37.88 15.03 -12.25
CA LYS A 448 37.64 15.53 -10.89
C LYS A 448 37.45 17.04 -10.92
N VAL A 449 36.54 17.55 -10.10
CA VAL A 449 36.34 18.99 -9.89
C VAL A 449 36.28 19.28 -8.40
N VAL A 450 36.90 20.37 -7.99
CA VAL A 450 36.83 20.88 -6.62
C VAL A 450 36.10 22.21 -6.63
N THR A 451 35.05 22.33 -5.82
CA THR A 451 34.21 23.53 -5.73
C THR A 451 34.01 23.97 -4.30
N GLU A 452 33.65 25.24 -4.11
CA GLU A 452 33.29 25.80 -2.80
C GLU A 452 31.93 26.49 -2.87
N HIS A 453 31.15 26.31 -1.80
CA HIS A 453 29.87 26.97 -1.54
C HIS A 453 29.93 27.74 -0.23
N ASP A 454 29.53 29.00 -0.26
CA ASP A 454 29.48 29.90 0.90
C ASP A 454 28.09 29.88 1.54
N VAL A 455 27.99 29.42 2.79
CA VAL A 455 26.75 29.50 3.56
C VAL A 455 26.63 30.89 4.17
N LEU A 456 26.17 31.84 3.36
CA LEU A 456 26.09 33.25 3.77
C LEU A 456 25.08 33.49 4.91
N PRO A 457 25.40 34.34 5.90
CA PRO A 457 24.45 34.74 6.93
C PRO A 457 23.15 35.30 6.33
N GLY A 458 22.00 34.82 6.79
CA GLY A 458 20.69 35.22 6.29
C GLY A 458 20.35 34.73 4.88
N ALA A 459 21.07 33.75 4.33
CA ALA A 459 20.68 33.08 3.10
C ALA A 459 19.24 32.54 3.20
N TRP A 460 18.48 32.68 2.11
CA TRP A 460 17.04 32.45 2.04
C TRP A 460 16.59 31.02 2.41
N TYR A 461 17.51 30.04 2.30
CA TYR A 461 17.24 28.64 2.58
C TYR A 461 17.53 28.23 4.03
N LEU A 462 18.12 29.11 4.83
CA LEU A 462 18.58 28.76 6.18
C LEU A 462 17.41 28.49 7.11
N GLN A 463 17.54 27.40 7.86
CA GLN A 463 16.60 27.04 8.91
C GLN A 463 17.31 27.03 10.25
N GLY A 464 16.93 27.96 11.14
CA GLY A 464 17.60 28.10 12.44
C GLY A 464 19.11 28.31 12.32
N GLY A 465 19.57 28.98 11.26
CA GLY A 465 20.99 29.23 10.99
C GLY A 465 21.77 28.05 10.38
N LYS A 466 21.09 26.99 9.94
CA LYS A 466 21.72 25.85 9.25
C LYS A 466 21.19 25.67 7.82
N ALA A 467 22.05 25.21 6.92
CA ALA A 467 21.69 24.82 5.57
C ALA A 467 20.96 23.46 5.62
N PRO A 468 19.74 23.35 5.07
CA PRO A 468 18.97 22.11 5.09
C PRO A 468 19.64 21.03 4.22
N VAL A 469 19.25 19.78 4.45
CA VAL A 469 19.81 18.58 3.77
C VAL A 469 19.83 18.76 2.25
N CYS A 470 18.76 19.28 1.66
CA CYS A 470 18.68 19.47 0.22
C CYS A 470 19.75 20.42 -0.32
N ILE A 471 20.00 21.54 0.36
CA ILE A 471 21.00 22.53 -0.08
C ILE A 471 22.42 21.98 0.10
N ALA A 472 22.68 21.27 1.19
CA ALA A 472 23.98 20.64 1.42
C ALA A 472 24.28 19.50 0.42
N ILE A 473 23.28 18.87 -0.18
CA ILE A 473 23.49 17.91 -1.28
C ILE A 473 23.59 18.66 -2.62
N GLU A 474 22.68 19.60 -2.87
CA GLU A 474 22.60 20.35 -4.13
C GLU A 474 23.83 21.21 -4.40
N ALA A 475 24.50 21.73 -3.36
CA ALA A 475 25.78 22.43 -3.55
C ALA A 475 26.89 21.54 -4.16
N GLY A 476 26.71 20.21 -4.15
CA GLY A 476 27.56 19.25 -4.87
C GLY A 476 27.30 19.15 -6.39
N GLN A 477 26.45 19.99 -6.97
CA GLN A 477 26.00 20.00 -8.38
C GLN A 477 27.06 20.21 -9.47
N ALA A 478 28.34 20.33 -9.12
CA ALA A 478 29.39 20.59 -10.11
C ALA A 478 29.80 19.35 -10.93
N ASP A 479 29.18 18.19 -10.70
CA ASP A 479 29.19 17.07 -11.64
C ASP A 479 28.58 17.46 -13.00
N LEU A 480 27.61 18.38 -13.01
CA LEU A 480 27.04 18.97 -14.23
C LEU A 480 28.10 19.75 -15.02
N PHE A 481 28.87 20.61 -14.35
CA PHE A 481 29.99 21.31 -14.97
C PHE A 481 31.03 20.33 -15.50
N LEU A 482 31.42 19.34 -14.68
CA LEU A 482 32.47 18.38 -15.02
C LEU A 482 32.07 17.49 -16.20
N CYS A 483 30.83 17.00 -16.27
CA CYS A 483 30.40 16.17 -17.41
C CYS A 483 30.34 16.97 -18.71
N SER A 484 29.94 18.24 -18.65
CA SER A 484 29.98 19.17 -19.78
C SER A 484 31.42 19.46 -20.23
N TYR A 485 32.33 19.75 -19.29
CA TYR A 485 33.77 19.91 -19.55
C TYR A 485 34.38 18.67 -20.22
N LEU A 486 33.98 17.46 -19.79
CA LEU A 486 34.41 16.20 -20.39
C LEU A 486 33.75 15.92 -21.76
N GLY A 487 32.79 16.73 -22.21
CA GLY A 487 32.31 16.74 -23.59
C GLY A 487 30.92 16.14 -23.83
N ILE A 488 30.10 15.96 -22.79
CA ILE A 488 28.79 15.29 -22.97
C ILE A 488 27.85 16.06 -23.90
N ASP A 489 27.83 17.39 -23.83
CA ASP A 489 27.01 18.24 -24.70
C ASP A 489 27.36 18.09 -26.18
N LEU A 490 28.65 17.91 -26.49
CA LEU A 490 29.13 17.65 -27.85
C LEU A 490 28.64 16.29 -28.37
N ALA A 491 28.47 15.31 -27.47
CA ALA A 491 28.00 13.97 -27.79
C ALA A 491 26.48 13.91 -27.99
N VAL A 492 25.70 14.50 -27.07
CA VAL A 492 24.22 14.41 -27.09
C VAL A 492 23.55 15.44 -27.98
N LYS A 493 24.26 16.52 -28.33
CA LYS A 493 23.84 17.54 -29.32
C LYS A 493 22.46 18.15 -29.04
N GLY A 494 22.15 18.35 -27.76
CA GLY A 494 20.88 18.87 -27.26
C GLY A 494 19.64 18.05 -27.56
N LYS A 495 19.80 16.76 -27.89
CA LYS A 495 18.66 15.84 -28.09
C LYS A 495 18.22 15.14 -26.81
N ARG A 496 19.01 15.26 -25.74
CA ARG A 496 18.86 14.51 -24.49
C ARG A 496 19.21 15.38 -23.30
N SER A 497 18.44 15.24 -22.23
CA SER A 497 18.56 16.04 -21.01
C SER A 497 19.04 15.20 -19.84
N TYR A 498 19.71 15.85 -18.89
CA TYR A 498 20.30 15.24 -17.70
C TYR A 498 19.23 14.72 -16.73
N ARG A 499 19.35 13.49 -16.25
CA ARG A 499 18.54 12.95 -15.15
C ARG A 499 19.40 12.14 -14.19
N LEU A 500 19.30 12.44 -12.89
CA LEU A 500 19.84 11.59 -11.83
C LEU A 500 18.99 10.33 -11.70
N LEU A 501 19.63 9.17 -11.52
CA LEU A 501 18.95 7.87 -11.42
C LEU A 501 19.10 7.27 -10.02
N ASP A 502 20.33 7.13 -9.54
CA ASP A 502 20.61 6.44 -8.28
C ASP A 502 21.74 7.16 -7.53
N ALA A 503 21.64 7.24 -6.20
CA ALA A 503 22.70 7.77 -5.35
C ALA A 503 22.51 7.30 -3.90
N VAL A 504 23.60 7.32 -3.12
CA VAL A 504 23.55 7.14 -1.66
C VAL A 504 24.22 8.34 -1.01
N ALA A 505 23.45 9.15 -0.28
CA ALA A 505 23.94 10.32 0.43
C ALA A 505 24.04 10.04 1.93
N MET A 506 25.10 10.51 2.57
CA MET A 506 25.38 10.28 3.99
C MET A 506 26.02 11.53 4.60
N PHE A 507 25.50 11.95 5.76
CA PHE A 507 26.10 13.00 6.58
C PHE A 507 26.94 12.37 7.69
N HIS A 508 28.11 12.93 7.97
CA HIS A 508 29.04 12.43 8.99
C HIS A 508 29.00 13.27 10.28
N GLU A 509 28.59 14.53 10.16
CA GLU A 509 28.45 15.49 11.24
C GLU A 509 27.12 16.26 11.09
N GLY A 510 26.88 17.27 11.94
CA GLY A 510 25.72 18.14 11.83
C GLY A 510 25.69 18.96 10.54
N LEU A 511 24.55 19.60 10.28
CA LEU A 511 24.34 20.40 9.07
C LEU A 511 25.25 21.66 9.04
N PRO A 512 25.70 22.10 7.85
CA PRO A 512 26.49 23.32 7.69
C PRO A 512 25.78 24.55 8.26
N GLY A 513 26.49 25.40 8.99
CA GLY A 513 25.99 26.61 9.61
C GLY A 513 26.29 27.90 8.84
N GLU A 514 25.66 28.99 9.26
CA GLU A 514 26.01 30.34 8.79
C GLU A 514 27.50 30.64 8.94
N GLY A 515 28.12 31.11 7.85
CA GLY A 515 29.54 31.44 7.79
C GLY A 515 30.44 30.27 7.36
N ASP A 516 29.91 29.04 7.28
CA ASP A 516 30.69 27.90 6.80
C ASP A 516 30.95 27.99 5.29
N VAL A 517 32.12 27.48 4.87
CA VAL A 517 32.46 27.25 3.46
C VAL A 517 32.53 25.74 3.24
N ILE A 518 31.63 25.22 2.41
CA ILE A 518 31.60 23.79 2.08
C ILE A 518 32.41 23.56 0.82
N ARG A 519 33.50 22.81 0.94
CA ARG A 519 34.34 22.40 -0.19
C ARG A 519 33.95 21.00 -0.67
N TYR A 520 33.48 20.89 -1.91
CA TYR A 520 33.16 19.61 -2.54
C TYR A 520 34.28 19.14 -3.44
N GLU A 521 34.67 17.87 -3.28
CA GLU A 521 35.51 17.14 -4.22
C GLU A 521 34.63 16.13 -4.95
N ILE A 522 34.37 16.38 -6.23
CA ILE A 522 33.45 15.60 -7.07
C ILE A 522 34.26 14.88 -8.14
N GLU A 523 34.02 13.59 -8.33
CA GLU A 523 34.73 12.75 -9.29
C GLU A 523 33.73 12.03 -10.20
N ILE A 524 33.88 12.21 -11.53
CA ILE A 524 33.25 11.35 -12.52
C ILE A 524 34.21 10.22 -12.84
N LYS A 525 33.82 8.99 -12.49
CA LYS A 525 34.67 7.80 -12.63
C LYS A 525 34.74 7.31 -14.07
N ARG A 526 33.60 7.33 -14.78
CA ARG A 526 33.49 6.83 -16.16
C ARG A 526 32.15 7.20 -16.80
N PHE A 527 32.16 7.27 -18.13
CA PHE A 527 30.96 7.23 -18.96
C PHE A 527 30.72 5.82 -19.49
N VAL A 528 29.45 5.47 -19.65
CA VAL A 528 28.98 4.26 -20.31
C VAL A 528 27.93 4.66 -21.34
N ARG A 529 28.03 4.10 -22.54
CA ARG A 529 27.01 4.26 -23.57
C ARG A 529 26.20 2.98 -23.67
N GLN A 530 24.89 3.10 -23.60
CA GLN A 530 23.93 2.02 -23.81
C GLN A 530 23.00 2.44 -24.95
N ALA A 531 23.15 1.81 -26.12
CA ALA A 531 22.55 2.29 -27.37
C ALA A 531 22.88 3.78 -27.63
N GLU A 532 21.88 4.65 -27.67
CA GLU A 532 22.03 6.10 -27.86
C GLU A 532 22.05 6.90 -26.54
N THR A 533 21.87 6.23 -25.40
CA THR A 533 21.84 6.84 -24.06
C THR A 533 23.24 6.84 -23.46
N TYR A 534 23.63 7.98 -22.88
CA TYR A 534 24.86 8.12 -22.11
C TYR A 534 24.53 8.07 -20.63
N LEU A 535 25.25 7.25 -19.88
CA LEU A 535 25.23 7.18 -18.43
C LEU A 535 26.63 7.54 -17.90
N PHE A 536 26.70 8.12 -16.72
CA PHE A 536 27.97 8.32 -16.03
C PHE A 536 27.84 8.04 -14.53
N PHE A 537 28.97 7.61 -13.95
CA PHE A 537 29.06 7.25 -12.55
C PHE A 537 29.95 8.24 -11.81
N PHE A 538 29.47 8.73 -10.68
CA PHE A 538 30.16 9.78 -9.93
C PHE A 538 29.99 9.63 -8.42
N GLU A 539 30.86 10.32 -7.70
CA GLU A 539 30.80 10.44 -6.24
C GLU A 539 31.34 11.80 -5.80
N PHE A 540 30.97 12.23 -4.60
CA PHE A 540 31.58 13.41 -4.01
C PHE A 540 31.81 13.28 -2.50
N LYS A 541 32.73 14.09 -2.01
CA LYS A 541 32.98 14.32 -0.58
C LYS A 541 32.97 15.82 -0.29
N GLY A 542 32.26 16.23 0.75
CA GLY A 542 32.18 17.61 1.20
C GLY A 542 32.92 17.82 2.52
N TYR A 543 33.65 18.94 2.61
CA TYR A 543 34.46 19.29 3.76
C TYR A 543 34.18 20.72 4.25
N ILE A 544 34.20 20.93 5.56
CA ILE A 544 34.16 22.26 6.21
C ILE A 544 35.37 22.35 7.12
N ASP A 545 36.25 23.33 6.91
CA ASP A 545 37.51 23.49 7.65
C ASP A 545 38.34 22.19 7.73
N GLY A 546 38.33 21.40 6.65
CA GLY A 546 39.03 20.11 6.56
C GLY A 546 38.32 18.94 7.27
N ARG A 547 37.23 19.16 7.99
CA ARG A 547 36.37 18.09 8.55
C ARG A 547 35.46 17.54 7.47
N HIS A 548 35.29 16.23 7.44
CA HIS A 548 34.47 15.54 6.45
C HIS A 548 33.00 15.52 6.89
N VAL A 549 32.13 16.23 6.18
CA VAL A 549 30.74 16.47 6.63
C VAL A 549 29.69 15.72 5.84
N ILE A 550 29.91 15.48 4.54
CA ILE A 550 28.95 14.81 3.66
C ILE A 550 29.67 13.96 2.61
N THR A 551 29.10 12.80 2.28
CA THR A 551 29.52 11.96 1.17
C THR A 551 28.32 11.60 0.30
N MET A 552 28.50 11.58 -1.02
CA MET A 552 27.61 10.88 -1.93
C MET A 552 28.37 9.79 -2.70
N LYS A 553 27.87 8.56 -2.67
CA LYS A 553 28.43 7.39 -3.37
C LYS A 553 27.41 6.79 -4.31
N ASN A 554 27.89 5.93 -5.22
CA ASN A 554 27.08 5.20 -6.19
C ASN A 554 26.19 6.13 -7.03
N GLY A 555 26.64 7.38 -7.26
CA GLY A 555 25.94 8.32 -8.11
C GLY A 555 25.90 7.79 -9.53
N CYS A 556 24.71 7.71 -10.10
CA CYS A 556 24.44 7.30 -11.46
C CYS A 556 23.49 8.30 -12.08
N ALA A 557 23.90 8.92 -13.18
CA ALA A 557 23.07 9.85 -13.93
C ALA A 557 23.17 9.56 -15.43
N GLY A 558 22.18 10.02 -16.19
CA GLY A 558 22.09 9.75 -17.61
C GLY A 558 21.45 10.86 -18.43
N PHE A 559 21.49 10.68 -19.74
CA PHE A 559 20.98 11.65 -20.72
C PHE A 559 19.90 11.00 -21.58
N PHE A 560 18.68 11.51 -21.46
CA PHE A 560 17.48 10.87 -22.02
C PHE A 560 16.68 11.82 -22.91
N THR A 561 16.00 11.29 -23.92
CA THR A 561 15.02 12.08 -24.69
C THR A 561 13.74 12.30 -23.90
N PRO A 562 12.90 13.29 -24.28
CA PRO A 562 11.57 13.45 -23.70
C PRO A 562 10.72 12.17 -23.77
N GLU A 563 10.82 11.40 -24.86
CA GLU A 563 10.08 10.14 -25.01
C GLU A 563 10.61 9.05 -24.08
N GLU A 564 11.93 8.93 -23.92
CA GLU A 564 12.55 7.98 -23.00
C GLU A 564 12.18 8.29 -21.54
N ILE A 565 12.12 9.58 -21.19
CA ILE A 565 11.67 10.04 -19.87
C ILE A 565 10.20 9.69 -19.64
N LYS A 566 9.32 9.96 -20.61
CA LYS A 566 7.89 9.60 -20.51
C LYS A 566 7.66 8.09 -20.45
N ALA A 567 8.56 7.29 -21.01
CA ALA A 567 8.48 5.83 -21.04
C ALA A 567 9.16 5.13 -19.84
N SER A 568 9.70 5.86 -18.87
CA SER A 568 10.49 5.30 -17.76
C SER A 568 9.72 4.34 -16.84
N GLY A 569 8.38 4.40 -16.84
CA GLY A 569 7.50 3.50 -16.08
C GLY A 569 7.47 3.73 -14.56
N GLY A 570 8.18 4.74 -14.06
CA GLY A 570 8.24 5.07 -12.64
C GLY A 570 9.01 4.06 -11.78
N VAL A 571 8.98 4.24 -10.47
CA VAL A 571 9.53 3.27 -9.51
C VAL A 571 8.55 2.11 -9.37
N VAL A 572 9.00 0.88 -9.60
CA VAL A 572 8.21 -0.34 -9.39
C VAL A 572 8.79 -1.07 -8.17
N LEU A 573 7.97 -1.23 -7.13
CA LEU A 573 8.34 -2.01 -5.95
C LEU A 573 8.22 -3.49 -6.23
N THR A 574 9.17 -4.24 -5.69
CA THR A 574 9.14 -5.70 -5.60
C THR A 574 8.07 -6.15 -4.62
N LYS A 575 7.65 -7.43 -4.70
CA LYS A 575 6.68 -8.00 -3.76
C LYS A 575 7.16 -7.89 -2.30
N GLU A 576 8.45 -8.10 -2.08
CA GLU A 576 9.11 -7.98 -0.77
C GLU A 576 9.13 -6.54 -0.23
N GLU A 577 9.09 -5.54 -1.11
CA GLU A 577 9.00 -4.11 -0.75
C GLU A 577 7.56 -3.68 -0.44
N LEU A 578 6.55 -4.43 -0.90
CA LEU A 578 5.13 -4.20 -0.61
C LEU A 578 4.64 -4.95 0.63
N GLU A 579 5.33 -6.02 1.04
CA GLU A 579 4.95 -6.81 2.21
C GLU A 579 5.15 -6.04 3.53
N PRO A 580 4.18 -6.12 4.47
CA PRO A 580 4.34 -5.60 5.82
C PRO A 580 5.57 -6.20 6.51
N ARG A 581 6.28 -5.38 7.29
CA ARG A 581 7.44 -5.78 8.09
C ARG A 581 7.30 -5.22 9.49
N GLU A 582 7.97 -5.84 10.45
CA GLU A 582 8.01 -5.30 11.81
C GLU A 582 8.93 -4.07 11.85
N GLY A 583 8.39 -2.93 12.29
CA GLY A 583 9.17 -1.72 12.54
C GLY A 583 10.04 -1.83 13.79
N LYS A 584 11.10 -1.02 13.87
CA LYS A 584 12.02 -1.02 15.01
C LYS A 584 11.69 0.09 16.01
N VAL A 585 11.48 -0.27 17.27
CA VAL A 585 11.23 0.70 18.36
C VAL A 585 12.35 0.60 19.41
N ALA A 586 13.18 1.63 19.53
CA ALA A 586 14.31 1.65 20.46
C ALA A 586 14.04 2.60 21.65
N GLY A 587 13.33 2.10 22.66
CA GLY A 587 13.08 2.82 23.91
C GLY A 587 12.13 4.02 23.81
N TRP A 588 11.44 4.14 22.67
CA TRP A 588 10.40 5.12 22.39
C TRP A 588 9.04 4.68 22.96
N ARG A 589 8.25 5.67 23.39
CA ARG A 589 6.85 5.51 23.78
C ARG A 589 6.05 6.72 23.26
N PRO A 590 4.76 6.55 22.89
CA PRO A 590 3.92 7.67 22.52
C PRO A 590 3.87 8.74 23.62
N LEU A 591 4.18 9.99 23.28
CA LEU A 591 4.15 11.13 24.22
C LEU A 591 2.78 11.83 24.23
N VAL A 592 2.07 11.72 23.13
CA VAL A 592 0.77 12.33 22.87
C VAL A 592 -0.12 11.32 22.14
N SER A 593 -1.42 11.43 22.33
CA SER A 593 -2.39 10.60 21.60
C SER A 593 -2.51 11.10 20.15
N MET A 594 -2.63 10.15 19.22
CA MET A 594 -2.81 10.40 17.79
C MET A 594 -3.90 9.48 17.26
N MET A 595 -4.64 9.98 16.27
CA MET A 595 -5.66 9.23 15.52
C MET A 595 -5.37 9.41 14.02
N PRO A 596 -6.03 8.66 13.13
CA PRO A 596 -6.05 9.02 11.72
C PRO A 596 -6.56 10.44 11.52
N GLU A 597 -5.76 11.32 10.92
CA GLU A 597 -6.07 12.76 10.81
C GLU A 597 -5.45 13.41 9.55
N GLY A 598 -5.89 14.60 9.16
CA GLY A 598 -5.37 15.38 8.04
C GLY A 598 -5.34 16.88 8.36
N TYR A 599 -4.56 17.67 7.63
CA TYR A 599 -4.35 19.10 7.89
C TYR A 599 -4.44 19.94 6.60
N THR A 600 -5.23 21.01 6.62
CA THR A 600 -5.35 21.95 5.50
C THR A 600 -4.11 22.81 5.32
N ASP A 601 -4.03 23.54 4.20
CA ASP A 601 -2.98 24.51 3.89
C ASP A 601 -2.77 25.52 5.04
N GLU A 602 -3.86 26.04 5.60
CA GLU A 602 -3.82 27.03 6.68
C GLU A 602 -3.24 26.44 7.97
N GLN A 603 -3.55 25.18 8.27
CA GLN A 603 -3.05 24.46 9.44
C GLN A 603 -1.55 24.16 9.29
N VAL A 604 -1.10 23.69 8.12
CA VAL A 604 0.33 23.47 7.87
C VAL A 604 1.10 24.80 7.87
N ASP A 605 0.50 25.88 7.35
CA ASP A 605 1.08 27.23 7.44
C ASP A 605 1.18 27.73 8.89
N ALA A 606 0.33 27.27 9.81
CA ALA A 606 0.45 27.59 11.23
C ALA A 606 1.73 27.02 11.84
N LEU A 607 2.15 25.82 11.43
CA LEU A 607 3.43 25.23 11.84
C LEU A 607 4.64 26.05 11.36
N ARG A 608 4.52 26.77 10.24
CA ARG A 608 5.55 27.72 9.75
C ARG A 608 5.62 28.99 10.59
N ARG A 609 4.46 29.45 11.07
CA ARG A 609 4.37 30.55 12.05
C ARG A 609 4.80 30.12 13.45
N GLY A 610 4.96 28.82 13.68
CA GLY A 610 5.29 28.21 14.96
C GLY A 610 4.10 27.99 15.88
N MET A 611 2.86 28.16 15.39
CA MET A 611 1.63 27.99 16.16
C MET A 611 1.16 26.54 16.07
N ALA A 612 1.64 25.69 16.97
CA ALA A 612 1.33 24.26 16.94
C ALA A 612 -0.16 23.96 17.24
N GLU A 613 -0.79 24.77 18.10
CA GLU A 613 -2.22 24.66 18.44
C GLU A 613 -3.14 24.85 17.23
N GLU A 614 -2.86 25.84 16.38
CA GLU A 614 -3.67 26.11 15.18
C GLU A 614 -3.65 24.94 14.18
N CYS A 615 -2.59 24.11 14.20
CA CYS A 615 -2.49 22.92 13.35
C CYS A 615 -3.04 21.66 14.03
N PHE A 616 -2.58 21.38 15.25
CA PHE A 616 -2.79 20.10 15.94
C PHE A 616 -3.89 20.14 17.00
N GLY A 617 -4.53 21.29 17.20
CA GLY A 617 -5.61 21.49 18.15
C GLY A 617 -5.15 21.63 19.61
N ASP A 618 -6.13 21.54 20.50
CA ASP A 618 -6.02 21.91 21.91
C ASP A 618 -4.91 21.17 22.68
N LEU A 619 -4.53 19.97 22.25
CA LEU A 619 -3.42 19.23 22.88
C LEU A 619 -2.10 20.01 22.84
N PHE A 620 -1.92 20.81 21.78
CA PHE A 620 -0.75 21.65 21.55
C PHE A 620 -0.97 23.10 21.99
N ALA A 621 -2.02 23.36 22.79
CA ALA A 621 -2.37 24.72 23.20
C ALA A 621 -1.21 25.47 23.87
N GLY A 622 -0.96 26.68 23.37
CA GLY A 622 0.14 27.56 23.80
C GLY A 622 1.55 27.03 23.52
N ILE A 623 1.74 26.03 22.65
CA ILE A 623 3.06 25.59 22.18
C ILE A 623 3.49 26.48 21.02
N VAL A 624 4.61 27.19 21.21
CA VAL A 624 5.24 28.01 20.18
C VAL A 624 6.54 27.34 19.77
N LEU A 625 6.63 26.91 18.52
CA LEU A 625 7.83 26.29 17.96
C LEU A 625 8.91 27.35 17.68
N SER A 626 10.15 27.03 18.00
CA SER A 626 11.32 27.87 17.70
C SER A 626 11.61 27.93 16.20
N LYS A 627 12.43 28.91 15.78
CA LYS A 627 12.81 29.09 14.37
C LYS A 627 13.52 27.86 13.76
N SER A 628 14.21 27.09 14.59
CA SER A 628 14.95 25.89 14.19
C SER A 628 14.08 24.63 14.13
N THR A 629 12.92 24.63 14.78
CA THR A 629 12.02 23.46 14.87
C THR A 629 10.72 23.61 14.06
N ARG A 630 10.27 24.85 13.80
CA ARG A 630 9.11 25.14 12.94
C ARG A 630 9.34 24.68 11.48
N LEU A 631 8.27 24.54 10.70
CA LEU A 631 8.40 24.24 9.27
C LEU A 631 9.04 25.41 8.50
N PRO A 632 9.79 25.14 7.40
CA PRO A 632 10.35 26.20 6.56
C PRO A 632 9.27 27.06 5.90
N ASP A 633 9.55 28.35 5.76
CA ASP A 633 8.71 29.36 5.12
C ASP A 633 9.36 29.92 3.84
N GLY A 634 8.73 30.95 3.24
CA GLY A 634 9.25 31.60 2.04
C GLY A 634 9.41 30.65 0.85
N ARG A 635 10.57 30.69 0.18
CA ARG A 635 10.87 29.80 -0.96
C ARG A 635 10.97 28.32 -0.57
N MET A 636 11.20 28.04 0.72
CA MET A 636 11.28 26.68 1.25
C MET A 636 9.91 26.14 1.70
N LYS A 637 8.80 26.84 1.47
CA LYS A 637 7.45 26.25 1.55
C LYS A 637 7.29 25.27 0.38
N LEU A 638 7.43 23.97 0.64
CA LEU A 638 7.47 22.93 -0.39
C LEU A 638 6.36 21.86 -0.27
N ILE A 639 5.53 21.95 0.77
CA ILE A 639 4.30 21.17 0.93
C ILE A 639 3.16 22.11 1.31
N ASP A 640 1.96 21.86 0.81
CA ASP A 640 0.80 22.70 1.10
C ASP A 640 -0.01 22.11 2.25
N ARG A 641 -0.42 20.84 2.12
CA ARG A 641 -1.38 20.19 3.02
C ARG A 641 -1.00 18.76 3.35
N ILE A 642 -1.60 18.22 4.40
CA ILE A 642 -1.47 16.82 4.79
C ILE A 642 -2.79 16.10 4.54
N LEU A 643 -2.77 15.14 3.61
CA LEU A 643 -3.94 14.34 3.23
C LEU A 643 -4.30 13.32 4.31
N SER A 644 -3.29 12.70 4.92
CA SER A 644 -3.48 11.72 5.99
C SER A 644 -2.23 11.57 6.85
N VAL A 645 -2.44 11.38 8.14
CA VAL A 645 -1.49 10.89 9.15
C VAL A 645 -2.13 9.63 9.73
N GLU A 646 -1.45 8.50 9.62
CA GLU A 646 -1.92 7.21 10.12
C GLU A 646 -0.95 6.75 11.23
N PRO A 647 -1.32 6.78 12.52
CA PRO A 647 -0.36 6.52 13.61
C PRO A 647 0.24 5.12 13.62
N GLU A 648 -0.50 4.14 13.12
CA GLU A 648 -0.09 2.74 12.97
C GLU A 648 0.04 2.35 11.49
N GLY A 649 0.07 3.35 10.60
CA GLY A 649 0.15 3.17 9.16
C GLY A 649 1.56 2.90 8.63
N GLY A 650 1.63 2.69 7.31
CA GLY A 650 2.85 2.32 6.60
C GLY A 650 3.20 0.85 6.78
N ARG A 651 4.10 0.33 5.94
CA ARG A 651 4.43 -1.11 5.93
C ARG A 651 5.06 -1.62 7.23
N TYR A 652 5.52 -0.72 8.09
CA TYR A 652 6.23 -1.03 9.33
C TYR A 652 5.37 -0.93 10.60
N GLY A 653 4.15 -0.42 10.50
CA GLY A 653 3.22 -0.25 11.62
C GLY A 653 3.65 0.79 12.67
N LEU A 654 4.59 1.68 12.34
CA LEU A 654 5.08 2.73 13.26
C LEU A 654 4.54 4.12 12.95
N GLY A 655 3.78 4.25 11.86
CA GLY A 655 3.14 5.48 11.44
C GLY A 655 3.53 5.91 10.03
N SER A 656 2.58 6.52 9.32
CA SER A 656 2.81 7.11 7.99
C SER A 656 2.15 8.48 7.84
N ILE A 657 2.64 9.27 6.90
CA ILE A 657 2.10 10.57 6.53
C ILE A 657 2.08 10.75 5.02
N ARG A 658 1.01 11.34 4.48
CA ARG A 658 0.87 11.73 3.07
C ARG A 658 0.65 13.23 2.97
N ALA A 659 1.63 13.94 2.41
CA ALA A 659 1.55 15.37 2.11
C ALA A 659 1.31 15.62 0.62
N GLU A 660 0.70 16.76 0.28
CA GLU A 660 0.44 17.16 -1.11
C GLU A 660 0.94 18.60 -1.35
N ALA A 661 1.50 18.84 -2.54
CA ALA A 661 1.83 20.17 -3.05
C ALA A 661 1.22 20.38 -4.45
N ASP A 662 0.67 21.58 -4.68
CA ASP A 662 0.31 22.07 -6.00
C ASP A 662 1.55 22.65 -6.69
N ILE A 663 1.77 22.29 -7.96
CA ILE A 663 2.94 22.74 -8.73
C ILE A 663 2.49 23.82 -9.72
N GLU A 664 2.96 25.04 -9.48
CA GLU A 664 2.80 26.13 -10.43
C GLU A 664 3.83 26.00 -11.57
N PRO A 665 3.42 26.16 -12.85
CA PRO A 665 4.33 26.00 -13.99
C PRO A 665 5.55 26.93 -13.97
N ASP A 666 5.45 28.08 -13.31
CA ASP A 666 6.50 29.08 -13.16
C ASP A 666 7.15 29.09 -11.76
N ALA A 667 6.96 28.02 -10.98
CA ALA A 667 7.58 27.86 -9.66
C ALA A 667 9.10 28.14 -9.72
N TRP A 668 9.62 28.84 -8.72
CA TRP A 668 10.99 29.35 -8.72
C TRP A 668 12.03 28.24 -8.93
N PHE A 669 11.80 27.05 -8.37
CA PHE A 669 12.71 25.91 -8.50
C PHE A 669 12.65 25.25 -9.88
N LEU A 670 11.59 25.45 -10.65
CA LEU A 670 11.51 24.98 -12.05
C LEU A 670 12.24 25.95 -12.98
N THR A 671 12.03 27.25 -12.76
CA THR A 671 12.58 28.31 -13.61
C THR A 671 14.09 28.51 -13.41
N CYS A 672 14.60 28.29 -12.20
CA CYS A 672 16.03 28.48 -11.92
C CYS A 672 16.88 27.19 -12.01
N HIS A 673 16.30 25.98 -11.99
CA HIS A 673 17.11 24.74 -12.00
C HIS A 673 17.79 24.53 -13.35
N PHE A 674 17.04 24.36 -14.45
CA PHE A 674 17.60 24.44 -15.80
C PHE A 674 16.67 25.27 -16.69
N VAL A 675 17.18 26.41 -17.19
CA VAL A 675 16.39 27.38 -17.97
C VAL A 675 15.83 26.82 -19.28
N ASP A 676 16.46 25.80 -19.84
CA ASP A 676 16.06 25.10 -21.07
C ASP A 676 15.46 23.69 -20.81
N ASP A 677 15.31 23.29 -19.55
CA ASP A 677 14.73 22.00 -19.12
C ASP A 677 14.12 22.11 -17.71
N MET A 678 12.97 22.78 -17.61
CA MET A 678 12.30 23.10 -16.34
C MET A 678 11.85 21.83 -15.59
N VAL A 679 12.67 21.41 -14.62
CA VAL A 679 12.47 20.21 -13.80
C VAL A 679 12.80 20.51 -12.34
N MET A 680 12.08 19.90 -11.40
CA MET A 680 12.38 20.05 -9.97
C MET A 680 13.67 19.28 -9.60
N PRO A 681 14.59 19.89 -8.83
CA PRO A 681 15.72 19.18 -8.24
C PRO A 681 15.28 18.00 -7.36
N GLY A 682 15.96 16.86 -7.49
CA GLY A 682 15.70 15.68 -6.65
C GLY A 682 15.97 15.92 -5.17
N THR A 683 16.90 16.81 -4.86
CA THR A 683 17.22 17.26 -3.50
C THR A 683 16.05 18.04 -2.87
N LEU A 684 15.32 18.87 -3.63
CA LEU A 684 14.12 19.53 -3.12
C LEU A 684 12.98 18.54 -2.89
N MET A 685 12.85 17.50 -3.73
CA MET A 685 11.87 16.44 -3.48
C MET A 685 12.17 15.69 -2.17
N TYR A 686 13.45 15.47 -1.82
CA TYR A 686 13.83 14.97 -0.50
C TYR A 686 13.36 15.92 0.62
N GLN A 687 13.53 17.23 0.43
CA GLN A 687 13.11 18.23 1.41
C GLN A 687 11.59 18.25 1.63
N CYS A 688 10.78 17.96 0.61
CA CYS A 688 9.33 17.81 0.77
C CYS A 688 9.00 16.62 1.69
N CYS A 689 9.65 15.47 1.47
CA CYS A 689 9.50 14.30 2.34
C CYS A 689 10.00 14.59 3.76
N GLU A 690 11.10 15.32 3.92
CA GLU A 690 11.61 15.75 5.23
C GLU A 690 10.62 16.68 5.95
N GLN A 691 9.99 17.63 5.25
CA GLN A 691 8.96 18.49 5.84
C GLN A 691 7.74 17.67 6.29
N ALA A 692 7.28 16.71 5.48
CA ALA A 692 6.20 15.81 5.87
C ALA A 692 6.58 14.98 7.10
N LEU A 693 7.78 14.37 7.11
CA LEU A 693 8.32 13.65 8.27
C LEU A 693 8.39 14.55 9.51
N ARG A 694 8.77 15.82 9.34
CA ARG A 694 8.81 16.80 10.43
C ARG A 694 7.42 17.05 11.01
N VAL A 695 6.39 17.21 10.18
CA VAL A 695 5.00 17.32 10.67
C VAL A 695 4.62 16.11 11.50
N LEU A 696 4.95 14.90 11.01
CA LEU A 696 4.64 13.66 11.72
C LEU A 696 5.31 13.62 13.11
N VAL A 697 6.62 13.89 13.21
CA VAL A 697 7.31 13.83 14.52
C VAL A 697 6.90 14.97 15.45
N LEU A 698 6.61 16.17 14.93
CA LEU A 698 6.02 17.26 15.72
C LEU A 698 4.66 16.83 16.29
N ARG A 699 3.82 16.18 15.48
CA ARG A 699 2.52 15.66 15.91
C ARG A 699 2.63 14.49 16.89
N MET A 700 3.70 13.69 16.81
CA MET A 700 4.09 12.68 17.81
C MET A 700 4.65 13.29 19.11
N GLY A 701 4.74 14.63 19.16
CA GLY A 701 5.10 15.38 20.35
C GLY A 701 6.57 15.74 20.45
N TRP A 702 7.34 15.73 19.34
CA TRP A 702 8.73 16.19 19.32
C TRP A 702 8.82 17.71 19.30
N VAL A 703 8.27 18.33 20.34
CA VAL A 703 8.12 19.79 20.45
C VAL A 703 8.88 20.31 21.67
N THR A 704 9.38 21.53 21.55
CA THR A 704 10.08 22.24 22.61
C THR A 704 10.00 23.74 22.35
N ASP A 705 10.12 24.53 23.42
CA ASP A 705 10.26 25.99 23.40
C ASP A 705 11.74 26.44 23.34
N ARG A 706 12.66 25.49 23.22
CA ARG A 706 14.10 25.75 23.14
C ARG A 706 14.52 26.12 21.72
N ASP A 707 15.40 27.11 21.64
CA ASP A 707 16.00 27.58 20.38
C ASP A 707 17.29 26.84 19.99
N ASP A 708 17.81 25.97 20.86
CA ASP A 708 19.03 25.19 20.65
C ASP A 708 18.77 23.75 20.18
N VAL A 709 17.65 23.55 19.47
CA VAL A 709 17.25 22.24 18.92
C VAL A 709 17.10 22.31 17.41
N TRP A 710 17.68 21.37 16.69
CA TRP A 710 17.62 21.28 15.23
C TRP A 710 17.19 19.89 14.77
N PHE A 711 16.43 19.83 13.68
CA PHE A 711 16.15 18.58 12.97
C PHE A 711 17.25 18.32 11.94
N GLU A 712 18.02 17.27 12.14
CA GLU A 712 19.20 16.91 11.35
C GLU A 712 19.15 15.44 10.93
N PRO A 713 19.85 15.03 9.86
CA PRO A 713 19.96 13.61 9.51
C PRO A 713 20.75 12.84 10.58
N VAL A 714 20.48 11.54 10.73
CA VAL A 714 21.25 10.67 11.62
C VAL A 714 22.66 10.47 11.03
N PRO A 715 23.74 10.77 11.79
CA PRO A 715 25.10 10.64 11.27
C PRO A 715 25.44 9.21 10.86
N ASN A 716 26.19 9.07 9.77
CA ASN A 716 26.69 7.84 9.17
C ASN A 716 25.59 6.86 8.68
N LEU A 717 24.35 7.32 8.58
CA LEU A 717 23.27 6.57 7.94
C LEU A 717 23.13 7.01 6.48
N GLY A 718 23.24 6.06 5.55
CA GLY A 718 23.15 6.32 4.12
C GLY A 718 21.70 6.30 3.64
N SER A 719 21.21 7.43 3.14
CA SER A 719 19.91 7.51 2.47
C SER A 719 20.07 7.16 1.00
N VAL A 720 19.31 6.17 0.54
CA VAL A 720 19.35 5.68 -0.85
C VAL A 720 18.28 6.40 -1.65
N LEU A 721 18.68 6.98 -2.77
CA LEU A 721 17.81 7.66 -3.71
C LEU A 721 17.66 6.82 -4.98
N LYS A 722 16.41 6.62 -5.43
CA LYS A 722 16.07 6.06 -6.74
C LYS A 722 15.08 6.98 -7.47
N CYS A 723 15.54 7.63 -8.53
CA CYS A 723 14.76 8.52 -9.39
C CYS A 723 14.40 7.83 -10.70
N ARG A 724 13.12 7.77 -11.03
CA ARG A 724 12.59 7.20 -12.28
C ARG A 724 11.63 8.13 -13.01
N GLY A 725 11.37 9.33 -12.51
CA GLY A 725 10.59 10.33 -13.23
C GLY A 725 10.82 11.76 -12.70
N PRO A 726 10.54 12.79 -13.52
CA PRO A 726 10.66 14.19 -13.13
C PRO A 726 9.35 14.79 -12.61
N VAL A 727 9.45 15.89 -11.85
CA VAL A 727 8.39 16.90 -11.70
C VAL A 727 8.71 18.04 -12.65
N THR A 728 7.77 18.45 -13.48
CA THR A 728 7.97 19.45 -14.55
C THR A 728 6.93 20.56 -14.46
N ALA A 729 7.04 21.58 -15.31
CA ALA A 729 6.01 22.62 -15.43
C ALA A 729 4.63 22.11 -15.88
N GLU A 730 4.53 20.89 -16.42
CA GLU A 730 3.25 20.24 -16.76
C GLU A 730 2.62 19.50 -15.56
N THR A 731 3.42 19.20 -14.53
CA THR A 731 2.94 18.50 -13.34
C THR A 731 2.00 19.41 -12.57
N ARG A 732 0.84 18.89 -12.15
CA ARG A 732 -0.14 19.69 -11.40
C ARG A 732 -0.03 19.46 -9.91
N LYS A 733 0.10 18.19 -9.51
CA LYS A 733 0.14 17.77 -8.12
C LYS A 733 1.26 16.81 -7.85
N VAL A 734 1.88 16.97 -6.68
CA VAL A 734 2.86 16.01 -6.16
C VAL A 734 2.43 15.56 -4.77
N VAL A 735 2.39 14.25 -4.57
CA VAL A 735 2.10 13.61 -3.27
C VAL A 735 3.39 12.99 -2.72
N TYR A 736 3.70 13.29 -1.47
CA TYR A 736 4.84 12.79 -0.72
C TYR A 736 4.34 11.86 0.38
N GLU A 737 4.63 10.57 0.26
CA GLU A 737 4.25 9.54 1.21
C GLU A 737 5.49 9.11 2.00
N VAL A 738 5.42 9.17 3.33
CA VAL A 738 6.53 8.82 4.22
C VAL A 738 6.06 7.80 5.23
N GLU A 739 6.82 6.72 5.41
CA GLU A 739 6.51 5.62 6.32
C GLU A 739 7.66 5.42 7.32
N LEU A 740 7.34 5.42 8.62
CA LEU A 740 8.34 5.24 9.67
C LEU A 740 8.79 3.79 9.75
N ARG A 741 10.10 3.58 9.63
CA ARG A 741 10.75 2.27 9.73
C ARG A 741 11.35 2.01 11.11
N GLU A 742 11.89 3.06 11.73
CA GLU A 742 12.54 2.99 13.03
C GLU A 742 12.25 4.28 13.81
N ILE A 743 12.00 4.15 15.11
CA ILE A 743 11.84 5.28 16.04
C ILE A 743 12.49 4.97 17.38
N GLY A 744 13.25 5.91 17.94
CA GLY A 744 14.00 5.66 19.16
C GLY A 744 14.73 6.86 19.73
N TYR A 745 15.63 6.58 20.68
CA TYR A 745 16.50 7.57 21.31
C TYR A 745 17.98 7.15 21.24
N ASN A 746 18.89 8.08 20.93
CA ASN A 746 20.34 7.85 20.98
C ASN A 746 21.19 9.13 21.10
N PRO A 747 21.32 9.75 22.29
CA PRO A 747 20.35 9.85 23.39
C PRO A 747 19.16 10.79 23.06
N GLU A 748 19.27 11.53 21.96
CA GLU A 748 18.23 12.40 21.38
C GLU A 748 17.24 11.56 20.55
N PRO A 749 15.98 12.01 20.36
CA PRO A 749 15.01 11.25 19.58
C PRO A 749 15.40 11.26 18.10
N TYR A 750 15.27 10.09 17.46
CA TYR A 750 15.54 9.91 16.04
C TYR A 750 14.52 8.96 15.39
N VAL A 751 14.34 9.15 14.09
CA VAL A 751 13.52 8.31 13.22
C VAL A 751 14.28 7.97 11.95
N VAL A 752 13.98 6.79 11.40
CA VAL A 752 14.34 6.38 10.05
C VAL A 752 13.05 6.07 9.31
N ALA A 753 12.94 6.52 8.07
CA ALA A 753 11.75 6.40 7.26
C ALA A 753 12.09 6.07 5.80
N ASP A 754 11.16 5.43 5.12
CA ASP A 754 11.18 5.30 3.66
C ASP A 754 10.12 6.25 3.08
N ALA A 755 10.35 6.76 1.87
CA ALA A 755 9.43 7.69 1.24
C ALA A 755 9.25 7.46 -0.26
N PHE A 756 8.04 7.77 -0.73
CA PHE A 756 7.61 7.64 -2.10
C PHE A 756 7.01 8.96 -2.58
N ILE A 757 7.29 9.30 -3.83
CA ILE A 757 6.84 10.55 -4.42
C ILE A 757 6.04 10.23 -5.67
N TYR A 758 4.85 10.82 -5.76
CA TYR A 758 3.93 10.63 -6.87
C TYR A 758 3.68 11.96 -7.57
N ALA A 759 3.99 12.06 -8.86
CA ALA A 759 3.62 13.20 -9.69
C ALA A 759 2.38 12.82 -10.50
N ASP A 760 1.27 13.54 -10.31
CA ASP A 760 -0.03 13.27 -10.95
C ASP A 760 -0.41 11.78 -10.91
N GLY A 761 -0.25 11.16 -9.73
CA GLY A 761 -0.56 9.75 -9.47
C GLY A 761 0.52 8.73 -9.89
N HIS A 762 1.59 9.14 -10.56
CA HIS A 762 2.66 8.25 -11.00
C HIS A 762 3.83 8.27 -10.02
N ARG A 763 4.24 7.10 -9.50
CA ARG A 763 5.37 7.01 -8.56
C ARG A 763 6.70 7.26 -9.27
N ILE A 764 7.33 8.40 -9.01
CA ILE A 764 8.51 8.87 -9.75
C ILE A 764 9.82 8.74 -8.96
N VAL A 765 9.78 8.79 -7.64
CA VAL A 765 10.99 8.74 -6.78
C VAL A 765 10.73 7.90 -5.54
N MET A 766 11.79 7.24 -5.07
CA MET A 766 11.82 6.56 -3.79
C MET A 766 13.10 6.95 -3.02
N PHE A 767 12.93 7.20 -1.72
CA PHE A 767 14.01 7.32 -0.75
C PHE A 767 13.91 6.17 0.25
N GLU A 768 15.01 5.44 0.45
CA GLU A 768 15.12 4.46 1.53
C GLU A 768 16.05 4.99 2.60
N GLN A 769 15.73 4.70 3.86
CA GLN A 769 16.54 5.11 5.03
C GLN A 769 16.79 6.63 5.09
N MET A 770 15.79 7.43 4.72
CA MET A 770 15.73 8.84 5.14
C MET A 770 15.73 8.87 6.67
N SER A 771 16.36 9.89 7.28
CA SER A 771 16.41 9.95 8.74
C SER A 771 16.31 11.37 9.25
N MET A 772 15.82 11.49 10.47
CA MET A 772 15.68 12.75 11.20
C MET A 772 15.97 12.53 12.67
N LYS A 773 16.69 13.46 13.27
CA LYS A 773 17.10 13.47 14.67
C LYS A 773 16.91 14.89 15.21
N ALA A 774 16.31 15.02 16.39
CA ALA A 774 16.18 16.33 17.05
C ALA A 774 17.40 16.60 17.94
N THR A 775 18.50 17.02 17.32
CA THR A 775 19.76 17.37 18.02
C THR A 775 19.50 18.50 19.01
N GLY A 776 19.97 18.37 20.25
CA GLY A 776 19.76 19.29 21.38
C GLY A 776 18.64 18.88 22.35
N LEU A 777 17.79 17.93 21.96
CA LEU A 777 16.61 17.51 22.73
C LEU A 777 16.78 16.09 23.28
N THR A 778 16.98 15.92 24.59
CA THR A 778 17.10 14.57 25.19
C THR A 778 15.73 13.96 25.46
N LYS A 779 15.69 12.63 25.65
CA LYS A 779 14.50 11.91 26.13
C LYS A 779 13.90 12.54 27.37
N GLU A 780 14.72 12.81 28.38
CA GLU A 780 14.26 13.34 29.67
C GLU A 780 13.67 14.74 29.52
N ALA A 781 14.28 15.59 28.68
CA ALA A 781 13.78 16.93 28.40
C ALA A 781 12.42 16.88 27.71
N LEU A 782 12.27 16.00 26.71
CA LEU A 782 11.05 15.84 25.96
C LEU A 782 9.90 15.26 26.80
N GLU A 783 10.18 14.22 27.59
CA GLU A 783 9.19 13.64 28.51
C GLU A 783 8.82 14.61 29.64
N SER A 784 9.78 15.38 30.15
CA SER A 784 9.51 16.42 31.15
C SER A 784 8.66 17.55 30.60
N PHE A 785 8.87 17.95 29.35
CA PHE A 785 8.06 18.96 28.66
C PHE A 785 6.57 18.56 28.69
N TRP A 786 6.25 17.34 28.27
CA TRP A 786 4.87 16.85 28.27
C TRP A 786 4.32 16.54 29.67
N THR A 787 5.15 16.04 30.59
CA THR A 787 4.75 15.77 31.98
C THR A 787 4.41 17.06 32.74
N ASN A 788 5.16 18.14 32.53
CA ASN A 788 4.89 19.43 33.17
C ASN A 788 3.65 20.10 32.57
N ARG A 789 3.40 19.89 31.27
CA ARG A 789 2.24 20.46 30.58
C ARG A 789 0.95 19.74 30.93
N THR A 790 0.97 18.42 31.12
CA THR A 790 -0.16 17.68 31.71
C THR A 790 -0.46 18.19 33.12
N LYS A 791 0.57 18.37 33.97
CA LYS A 791 0.40 18.96 35.32
C LYS A 791 -0.13 20.40 35.34
N ASN A 792 0.22 21.23 34.34
CA ASN A 792 -0.24 22.62 34.23
C ASN A 792 -1.61 22.75 33.52
N ARG A 793 -1.97 21.85 32.60
CA ARG A 793 -3.37 21.70 32.15
C ARG A 793 -4.24 21.25 33.31
N ASP A 794 -3.76 20.34 34.15
CA ASP A 794 -4.41 19.94 35.40
C ASP A 794 -4.49 21.07 36.46
N SER A 795 -3.79 22.20 36.27
CA SER A 795 -3.85 23.38 37.16
C SER A 795 -4.68 24.54 36.60
N HIS A 796 -4.87 24.62 35.27
CA HIS A 796 -5.81 25.55 34.62
C HIS A 796 -7.20 24.95 34.33
N HIS A 797 -7.33 23.62 34.30
CA HIS A 797 -8.61 22.90 34.41
C HIS A 797 -8.97 22.52 35.84
N ARG A 798 -8.31 23.12 36.85
CA ARG A 798 -8.71 23.05 38.26
C ARG A 798 -9.94 23.91 38.61
N ASN A 799 -10.89 23.94 37.67
CA ASN A 799 -12.32 24.08 37.92
C ASN A 799 -13.04 23.02 37.06
N GLY A 800 -12.78 21.72 37.31
CA GLY A 800 -13.54 20.62 36.71
C GLY A 800 -12.76 19.31 36.53
N THR A 801 -12.84 18.44 37.55
CA THR A 801 -12.62 16.97 37.54
C THR A 801 -11.26 16.40 37.11
N ALA A 802 -10.66 15.60 38.00
CA ALA A 802 -9.40 14.88 37.82
C ALA A 802 -9.47 13.79 36.73
N SER A 803 -8.43 13.67 35.89
CA SER A 803 -8.27 12.59 34.90
C SER A 803 -8.29 11.20 35.57
N LYS A 804 -9.24 10.34 35.17
CA LYS A 804 -9.35 8.96 35.66
C LYS A 804 -8.21 8.07 35.10
N PRO A 805 -7.67 7.10 35.87
CA PRO A 805 -6.65 6.18 35.38
C PRO A 805 -7.22 5.22 34.31
N THR A 806 -6.40 4.79 33.35
CA THR A 806 -6.79 3.76 32.37
C THR A 806 -6.39 2.37 32.88
N LEU A 807 -7.37 1.47 33.04
CA LEU A 807 -7.16 0.08 33.47
C LEU A 807 -7.01 -0.87 32.28
N TYR A 808 -7.86 -0.69 31.26
CA TYR A 808 -7.77 -1.40 29.99
C TYR A 808 -7.91 -0.40 28.85
N GLY A 809 -6.88 -0.34 27.99
CA GLY A 809 -6.88 0.50 26.79
C GLY A 809 -7.63 -0.16 25.62
N ARG A 810 -7.78 0.60 24.53
CA ARG A 810 -8.46 0.17 23.31
C ARG A 810 -7.86 -1.11 22.72
N ASP A 811 -6.55 -1.30 22.83
CA ASP A 811 -5.82 -2.50 22.43
C ASP A 811 -6.40 -3.76 23.10
N LYS A 812 -6.61 -3.72 24.42
CA LYS A 812 -7.16 -4.83 25.20
C LYS A 812 -8.63 -5.06 24.91
N LEU A 813 -9.39 -3.98 24.67
CA LEU A 813 -10.79 -4.11 24.30
C LEU A 813 -10.94 -4.76 22.92
N LEU A 814 -10.14 -4.35 21.94
CA LEU A 814 -10.13 -4.93 20.59
C LEU A 814 -9.60 -6.36 20.57
N ALA A 815 -8.62 -6.70 21.41
CA ALA A 815 -8.17 -8.08 21.57
C ALA A 815 -9.33 -9.01 22.01
N TYR A 816 -10.22 -8.54 22.89
CA TYR A 816 -11.43 -9.30 23.21
C TYR A 816 -12.49 -9.28 22.09
N ALA A 817 -12.68 -8.14 21.43
CA ALA A 817 -13.69 -7.99 20.38
C ALA A 817 -13.39 -8.83 19.11
N ILE A 818 -12.15 -8.78 18.61
CA ILE A 818 -11.75 -9.35 17.31
C ILE A 818 -10.41 -10.11 17.33
N GLY A 819 -9.63 -10.02 18.41
CA GLY A 819 -8.31 -10.66 18.55
C GLY A 819 -8.27 -11.85 19.51
N ASN A 820 -7.18 -11.98 20.28
CA ASN A 820 -7.01 -13.03 21.29
C ASN A 820 -7.56 -12.60 22.66
N PRO A 821 -8.61 -13.27 23.20
CA PRO A 821 -9.17 -12.92 24.51
C PRO A 821 -8.16 -13.01 25.67
N SER A 822 -7.14 -13.86 25.56
CA SER A 822 -6.09 -13.98 26.59
C SER A 822 -5.21 -12.73 26.72
N GLU A 823 -5.08 -11.92 25.67
CA GLU A 823 -4.33 -10.66 25.73
C GLU A 823 -5.07 -9.62 26.57
N ALA A 824 -6.40 -9.72 26.64
CA ALA A 824 -7.28 -8.86 27.44
C ALA A 824 -7.39 -9.34 28.90
N PHE A 825 -7.67 -10.63 29.13
CA PHE A 825 -8.01 -11.15 30.46
C PHE A 825 -6.96 -12.09 31.08
N GLY A 826 -5.91 -12.43 30.34
CA GLY A 826 -4.80 -13.28 30.79
C GLY A 826 -4.99 -14.77 30.53
N LYS A 827 -4.08 -15.57 31.09
CA LYS A 827 -3.92 -17.02 30.85
C LYS A 827 -5.21 -17.86 30.92
N PRO A 828 -6.17 -17.64 31.84
CA PRO A 828 -7.40 -18.45 31.87
C PRO A 828 -8.21 -18.41 30.56
N TYR A 829 -8.07 -17.34 29.77
CA TYR A 829 -8.78 -17.17 28.51
C TYR A 829 -8.03 -17.74 27.29
N ALA A 830 -6.81 -18.28 27.46
CA ALA A 830 -6.00 -18.81 26.36
C ALA A 830 -6.68 -19.96 25.58
N VAL A 831 -7.58 -20.71 26.23
CA VAL A 831 -8.39 -21.74 25.57
C VAL A 831 -9.27 -21.15 24.45
N PHE A 832 -9.66 -19.89 24.55
CA PHE A 832 -10.50 -19.22 23.55
C PHE A 832 -9.71 -18.54 22.43
N ASP A 833 -8.37 -18.57 22.49
CA ASP A 833 -7.54 -18.01 21.42
C ASP A 833 -7.55 -18.93 20.19
N ASN A 834 -7.57 -20.26 20.39
CA ASN A 834 -7.47 -21.23 19.29
C ASN A 834 -8.36 -22.47 19.43
N GLU A 835 -8.78 -22.87 20.64
CA GLU A 835 -9.47 -24.15 20.86
C GLU A 835 -10.99 -24.04 20.93
N ARG A 836 -11.50 -22.91 21.43
CA ARG A 836 -12.93 -22.69 21.72
C ARG A 836 -13.41 -21.32 21.25
N ILE A 837 -14.69 -21.21 20.93
CA ILE A 837 -15.32 -19.93 20.57
C ILE A 837 -15.95 -19.30 21.81
N ILE A 838 -15.63 -18.03 22.04
CA ILE A 838 -16.22 -17.22 23.12
C ILE A 838 -17.18 -16.18 22.55
N ALA A 839 -18.18 -15.79 23.32
CA ALA A 839 -18.93 -14.57 23.05
C ALA A 839 -18.02 -13.35 23.19
N ARG A 840 -18.05 -12.46 22.19
CA ARG A 840 -17.18 -11.27 22.08
C ARG A 840 -17.99 -9.99 22.19
N LEU A 841 -17.30 -8.84 22.22
CA LEU A 841 -17.92 -7.55 21.94
C LEU A 841 -18.06 -7.33 20.43
N PRO A 842 -18.88 -6.37 20.00
CA PRO A 842 -18.83 -5.86 18.63
C PRO A 842 -17.46 -5.35 18.24
N GLY A 843 -17.11 -5.52 16.97
CA GLY A 843 -15.92 -4.95 16.34
C GLY A 843 -16.23 -3.66 15.58
N PRO A 844 -15.20 -2.89 15.17
CA PRO A 844 -15.37 -1.75 14.30
C PRO A 844 -16.12 -2.14 13.00
N PRO A 845 -17.00 -1.27 12.47
CA PRO A 845 -17.29 0.10 12.89
C PRO A 845 -18.37 0.24 13.99
N TYR A 846 -18.85 -0.86 14.59
CA TYR A 846 -19.93 -0.86 15.60
C TYR A 846 -19.42 -1.00 17.04
N PHE A 847 -18.23 -0.48 17.30
CA PHE A 847 -17.52 -0.63 18.56
C PHE A 847 -17.39 0.72 19.27
N PHE A 848 -17.98 0.83 20.46
CA PHE A 848 -18.22 2.10 21.14
C PHE A 848 -17.62 2.11 22.56
N MET A 849 -16.38 1.63 22.70
CA MET A 849 -15.60 1.70 23.93
C MET A 849 -14.15 2.11 23.63
N ASP A 850 -13.67 3.18 24.24
CA ASP A 850 -12.29 3.65 24.08
C ASP A 850 -11.36 3.07 25.15
N ARG A 851 -11.83 3.02 26.40
CA ARG A 851 -11.07 2.49 27.54
C ARG A 851 -11.98 2.13 28.72
N VAL A 852 -11.48 1.29 29.62
CA VAL A 852 -12.07 1.04 30.95
C VAL A 852 -11.24 1.79 31.98
N THR A 853 -11.89 2.64 32.77
CA THR A 853 -11.24 3.54 33.74
C THR A 853 -11.45 3.14 35.19
N PHE A 854 -12.47 2.32 35.46
CA PHE A 854 -12.77 1.85 36.81
C PHE A 854 -13.38 0.46 36.79
N ILE A 855 -12.99 -0.37 37.76
CA ILE A 855 -13.57 -1.70 38.02
C ILE A 855 -13.63 -1.92 39.52
N ASP A 856 -14.84 -2.14 40.04
CA ASP A 856 -15.14 -2.55 41.42
C ASP A 856 -15.76 -3.95 41.44
N HIS A 857 -15.33 -4.82 40.52
CA HIS A 857 -15.74 -6.21 40.49
C HIS A 857 -14.53 -7.13 40.60
N GLU A 858 -14.72 -8.28 41.23
CA GLU A 858 -13.64 -9.27 41.38
C GLU A 858 -13.51 -10.05 40.07
N GLN A 859 -12.29 -10.09 39.52
CA GLN A 859 -12.01 -10.82 38.30
C GLN A 859 -12.33 -12.32 38.48
N TRP A 860 -12.98 -12.92 37.48
CA TRP A 860 -13.39 -14.34 37.48
C TRP A 860 -14.44 -14.73 38.55
N ALA A 861 -15.07 -13.75 39.21
CA ALA A 861 -16.16 -14.01 40.15
C ALA A 861 -17.51 -13.63 39.55
N VAL A 862 -18.20 -14.61 38.93
CA VAL A 862 -19.59 -14.45 38.47
C VAL A 862 -20.55 -14.28 39.67
N LYS A 863 -20.73 -13.05 40.16
CA LYS A 863 -21.62 -12.72 41.28
C LYS A 863 -22.19 -11.30 41.14
N PRO A 864 -23.34 -10.99 41.77
CA PRO A 864 -23.83 -9.62 41.83
C PRO A 864 -22.86 -8.66 42.55
N GLY A 865 -22.87 -7.41 42.11
CA GLY A 865 -22.10 -6.31 42.69
C GLY A 865 -21.04 -5.75 41.74
N GLY A 866 -20.46 -4.62 42.14
CA GLY A 866 -19.37 -3.96 41.43
C GLY A 866 -19.80 -3.14 40.22
N TRP A 867 -19.34 -1.90 40.17
CA TRP A 867 -19.45 -1.06 38.97
C TRP A 867 -18.21 -1.24 38.11
N ILE A 868 -18.40 -1.25 36.80
CA ILE A 868 -17.34 -0.88 35.86
C ILE A 868 -17.67 0.45 35.23
N GLU A 869 -16.65 1.24 34.92
CA GLU A 869 -16.77 2.46 34.12
C GLU A 869 -15.87 2.34 32.90
N ALA A 870 -16.46 2.61 31.74
CA ALA A 870 -15.77 2.72 30.47
C ALA A 870 -16.09 4.08 29.86
N GLU A 871 -15.20 4.57 29.00
CA GLU A 871 -15.38 5.85 28.31
C GLU A 871 -15.48 5.64 26.80
N TYR A 872 -16.30 6.47 26.16
CA TYR A 872 -16.41 6.55 24.70
C TYR A 872 -16.56 8.01 24.28
N THR A 873 -15.79 8.42 23.29
CA THR A 873 -15.81 9.78 22.75
C THR A 873 -16.55 9.80 21.41
N ILE A 874 -17.66 10.54 21.39
CA ILE A 874 -18.39 10.90 20.18
C ILE A 874 -17.60 11.98 19.46
N ARG A 875 -17.42 11.82 18.15
CA ARG A 875 -16.77 12.81 17.29
C ARG A 875 -17.77 13.37 16.28
N PRO A 876 -17.70 14.67 15.92
CA PRO A 876 -18.64 15.30 14.99
C PRO A 876 -18.76 14.62 13.61
N ASP A 877 -17.70 13.93 13.18
CA ASP A 877 -17.53 13.28 11.89
C ASP A 877 -17.78 11.75 11.92
N ASP A 878 -18.16 11.20 13.08
CA ASP A 878 -18.49 9.78 13.22
C ASP A 878 -19.52 9.35 12.15
N TRP A 879 -19.27 8.19 11.53
CA TRP A 879 -20.00 7.71 10.35
C TRP A 879 -21.53 7.67 10.54
N TYR A 880 -21.98 7.40 11.76
CA TYR A 880 -23.40 7.26 12.06
C TYR A 880 -24.17 8.57 11.98
N PHE A 881 -23.53 9.75 12.08
CA PHE A 881 -24.21 11.03 11.84
C PHE A 881 -24.52 11.21 10.36
N ARG A 882 -23.53 10.97 9.49
CA ARG A 882 -23.72 10.97 8.03
C ARG A 882 -24.78 9.96 7.63
N ALA A 883 -24.71 8.75 8.20
CA ALA A 883 -25.63 7.68 7.88
C ALA A 883 -27.05 7.90 8.41
N ASN A 884 -27.21 8.47 9.61
CA ASN A 884 -28.52 8.77 10.22
C ASN A 884 -29.20 9.99 9.55
N ARG A 885 -28.41 10.89 8.94
CA ARG A 885 -28.89 12.13 8.30
C ARG A 885 -29.66 13.02 9.28
N GLN A 886 -29.33 12.94 10.55
CA GLN A 886 -29.86 13.74 11.65
C GLN A 886 -28.68 14.14 12.54
N PRO A 887 -28.72 15.30 13.20
CA PRO A 887 -27.64 15.76 14.07
C PRO A 887 -27.51 14.91 15.35
N SER A 888 -28.55 14.15 15.70
CA SER A 888 -28.58 13.31 16.89
C SER A 888 -27.96 11.93 16.66
N VAL A 889 -27.33 11.38 17.69
CA VAL A 889 -26.87 9.98 17.72
C VAL A 889 -28.08 9.06 17.54
N PRO A 890 -28.08 8.11 16.58
CA PRO A 890 -29.19 7.19 16.40
C PRO A 890 -29.36 6.27 17.62
N PHE A 891 -30.60 5.84 17.89
CA PHE A 891 -30.92 5.10 19.10
C PHE A 891 -30.18 3.77 19.18
N CYS A 892 -29.98 3.09 18.04
CA CYS A 892 -29.18 1.87 18.00
C CYS A 892 -27.76 2.07 18.56
N VAL A 893 -27.10 3.18 18.21
CA VAL A 893 -25.74 3.51 18.68
C VAL A 893 -25.77 3.87 20.16
N LEU A 894 -26.70 4.71 20.61
CA LEU A 894 -26.84 5.03 22.04
C LEU A 894 -27.09 3.78 22.90
N LEU A 895 -27.91 2.85 22.40
CA LEU A 895 -28.17 1.61 23.10
C LEU A 895 -26.91 0.74 23.18
N GLU A 896 -26.13 0.63 22.10
CA GLU A 896 -24.87 -0.11 22.13
C GLU A 896 -23.81 0.51 23.05
N ILE A 897 -23.67 1.84 23.04
CA ILE A 897 -22.85 2.58 24.02
C ILE A 897 -23.21 2.14 25.44
N ALA A 898 -24.50 2.01 25.75
CA ALA A 898 -24.94 1.59 27.08
C ALA A 898 -24.74 0.08 27.36
N LEU A 899 -24.75 -0.78 26.33
CA LEU A 899 -24.79 -2.25 26.49
C LEU A 899 -23.41 -2.93 26.40
N GLN A 900 -22.45 -2.41 25.63
CA GLN A 900 -21.13 -3.04 25.48
C GLN A 900 -20.36 -3.21 26.81
N PRO A 901 -20.43 -2.27 27.78
CA PRO A 901 -19.86 -2.49 29.10
C PRO A 901 -20.45 -3.72 29.82
N CYS A 902 -21.72 -4.10 29.60
CA CYS A 902 -22.28 -5.32 30.18
C CYS A 902 -21.56 -6.59 29.66
N GLY A 903 -21.25 -6.63 28.36
CA GLY A 903 -20.48 -7.72 27.76
C GLY A 903 -19.06 -7.79 28.30
N TRP A 904 -18.39 -6.64 28.43
CA TRP A 904 -17.07 -6.56 29.06
C TRP A 904 -17.10 -7.05 30.52
N LEU A 905 -18.07 -6.60 31.32
CA LEU A 905 -18.24 -7.03 32.70
C LEU A 905 -18.48 -8.54 32.82
N ALA A 906 -19.31 -9.10 31.95
CA ALA A 906 -19.59 -10.53 31.93
C ALA A 906 -18.34 -11.36 31.61
N ALA A 907 -17.50 -10.90 30.67
CA ALA A 907 -16.22 -11.52 30.36
C ALA A 907 -15.21 -11.36 31.51
N TYR A 908 -15.09 -10.16 32.07
CA TYR A 908 -14.21 -9.89 33.21
C TYR A 908 -14.56 -10.76 34.42
N ALA A 909 -15.85 -10.98 34.69
CA ALA A 909 -16.35 -11.87 35.73
C ALA A 909 -16.13 -13.37 35.44
N GLY A 910 -15.66 -13.74 34.25
CA GLY A 910 -15.35 -15.13 33.89
C GLY A 910 -16.56 -15.97 33.47
N SER A 911 -17.63 -15.35 32.96
CA SER A 911 -18.89 -16.06 32.65
C SER A 911 -18.72 -17.19 31.64
N ALA A 912 -17.88 -17.00 30.62
CA ALA A 912 -17.58 -18.03 29.62
C ALA A 912 -16.80 -19.22 30.21
N LEU A 913 -16.03 -19.01 31.28
CA LEU A 913 -15.25 -20.06 31.95
C LEU A 913 -16.13 -21.02 32.77
N ARG A 914 -17.41 -20.70 32.97
CA ARG A 914 -18.36 -21.54 33.72
C ARG A 914 -18.87 -22.75 32.93
N SER A 915 -18.60 -22.82 31.63
CA SER A 915 -19.08 -23.87 30.74
C SER A 915 -17.93 -24.47 29.94
N GLU A 916 -17.96 -25.79 29.76
CA GLU A 916 -17.10 -26.50 28.81
C GLU A 916 -17.59 -26.39 27.37
N LYS A 917 -18.87 -26.03 27.15
CA LYS A 917 -19.45 -25.75 25.84
C LYS A 917 -19.28 -24.29 25.46
N ASP A 918 -19.15 -24.03 24.17
CA ASP A 918 -19.13 -22.67 23.62
C ASP A 918 -20.49 -22.00 23.81
N LEU A 919 -20.45 -20.77 24.34
CA LEU A 919 -21.62 -20.00 24.73
C LEU A 919 -21.71 -18.73 23.89
N LYS A 920 -22.93 -18.42 23.44
CA LYS A 920 -23.29 -17.19 22.74
C LYS A 920 -23.96 -16.22 23.71
N PHE A 921 -23.64 -14.94 23.61
CA PHE A 921 -24.17 -13.88 24.48
C PHE A 921 -25.29 -13.13 23.75
N ARG A 922 -26.47 -13.03 24.37
CA ARG A 922 -27.64 -12.37 23.77
C ARG A 922 -28.31 -11.47 24.79
N ASN A 923 -28.65 -10.24 24.38
CA ASN A 923 -29.57 -9.43 25.15
C ASN A 923 -30.96 -10.05 25.10
N LEU A 924 -31.70 -10.01 26.21
CA LEU A 924 -33.04 -10.59 26.32
C LEU A 924 -34.12 -9.53 26.53
N GLY A 925 -33.73 -8.31 26.85
CA GLY A 925 -34.63 -7.19 27.06
C GLY A 925 -34.08 -6.20 28.08
N GLY A 926 -34.84 -5.13 28.27
CA GLY A 926 -34.53 -4.08 29.23
C GLY A 926 -35.58 -2.98 29.25
N THR A 927 -35.38 -2.05 30.18
CA THR A 927 -36.15 -0.81 30.30
C THR A 927 -35.18 0.34 30.51
N ALA A 928 -35.42 1.47 29.85
CA ALA A 928 -34.53 2.62 29.97
C ALA A 928 -35.22 3.95 29.68
N VAL A 929 -34.60 5.03 30.14
CA VAL A 929 -34.99 6.42 29.91
C VAL A 929 -33.78 7.17 29.34
N GLN A 930 -33.98 7.86 28.21
CA GLN A 930 -33.04 8.86 27.72
C GLN A 930 -33.39 10.23 28.31
N TYR A 931 -32.40 10.93 28.86
CA TYR A 931 -32.58 12.22 29.53
C TYR A 931 -32.04 13.39 28.70
N VAL A 932 -31.03 13.14 27.87
CA VAL A 932 -30.35 14.15 27.06
C VAL A 932 -30.19 13.62 25.65
N ASP A 933 -30.41 14.48 24.66
CA ASP A 933 -30.07 14.18 23.28
C ASP A 933 -28.59 14.45 23.01
N LEU A 934 -27.93 13.51 22.34
CA LEU A 934 -26.51 13.61 22.00
C LEU A 934 -26.39 14.06 20.55
N LEU A 935 -25.80 15.23 20.35
CA LEU A 935 -25.63 15.84 19.03
C LEU A 935 -24.23 15.53 18.47
N ASN A 936 -23.99 15.91 17.22
CA ASN A 936 -22.72 15.82 16.51
C ASN A 936 -21.65 16.81 17.01
N GLU A 937 -21.48 16.87 18.32
CA GLU A 937 -20.46 17.64 19.01
C GLU A 937 -19.47 16.69 19.67
N GLU A 938 -18.21 17.08 19.75
CA GLU A 938 -17.21 16.28 20.45
C GLU A 938 -17.56 16.18 21.94
N THR A 939 -17.88 14.98 22.40
CA THR A 939 -18.29 14.73 23.79
C THR A 939 -17.81 13.37 24.29
N THR A 940 -17.39 13.31 25.55
CA THR A 940 -16.94 12.06 26.17
C THR A 940 -18.02 11.58 27.11
N LEU A 941 -18.36 10.30 27.00
CA LEU A 941 -19.36 9.65 27.80
C LEU A 941 -18.70 8.67 28.78
N THR A 942 -18.97 8.81 30.06
CA THR A 942 -18.76 7.74 31.04
C THR A 942 -19.93 6.78 31.01
N MET A 943 -19.69 5.54 30.60
CA MET A 943 -20.63 4.43 30.59
C MET A 943 -20.39 3.55 31.81
N ARG A 944 -21.42 3.28 32.60
CA ARG A 944 -21.35 2.48 33.82
C ARG A 944 -22.25 1.26 33.71
N ALA A 945 -21.73 0.10 34.06
CA ALA A 945 -22.51 -1.13 34.17
C ALA A 945 -22.25 -1.84 35.50
N ARG A 946 -23.30 -2.38 36.10
CA ARG A 946 -23.22 -3.17 37.34
C ARG A 946 -24.08 -4.41 37.23
N MET A 947 -23.50 -5.58 37.50
CA MET A 947 -24.24 -6.84 37.56
C MET A 947 -25.08 -6.89 38.85
N THR A 948 -26.40 -6.98 38.74
CA THR A 948 -27.32 -6.94 39.89
C THR A 948 -27.84 -8.31 40.31
N ARG A 949 -27.88 -9.26 39.38
CA ARG A 949 -28.34 -10.63 39.64
C ARG A 949 -27.74 -11.59 38.63
N VAL A 950 -27.40 -12.80 39.08
CA VAL A 950 -27.02 -13.93 38.23
C VAL A 950 -27.92 -15.11 38.56
N SER A 951 -28.37 -15.84 37.55
CA SER A 951 -29.03 -17.13 37.72
C SER A 951 -28.47 -18.15 36.75
N GLU A 952 -28.15 -19.34 37.26
CA GLU A 952 -27.64 -20.47 36.49
C GLU A 952 -28.65 -21.62 36.56
N SER A 953 -29.11 -22.09 35.39
CA SER A 953 -30.05 -23.21 35.32
C SER A 953 -29.95 -23.90 33.96
N GLY A 954 -29.88 -25.24 33.96
CA GLY A 954 -29.93 -26.03 32.72
C GLY A 954 -28.82 -25.75 31.70
N GLY A 955 -27.63 -25.31 32.14
CA GLY A 955 -26.53 -24.92 31.25
C GLY A 955 -26.67 -23.51 30.65
N MET A 956 -27.65 -22.73 31.10
CA MET A 956 -27.83 -21.32 30.75
C MET A 956 -27.44 -20.42 31.93
N ILE A 957 -26.83 -19.28 31.62
CA ILE A 957 -26.49 -18.24 32.61
C ILE A 957 -27.23 -16.98 32.22
N ILE A 958 -28.04 -16.42 33.12
CA ILE A 958 -28.73 -15.14 32.90
C ILE A 958 -28.17 -14.12 33.89
N GLN A 959 -27.82 -12.95 33.38
CA GLN A 959 -27.21 -11.87 34.13
C GLN A 959 -28.01 -10.59 33.93
N HIS A 960 -28.41 -9.97 35.04
CA HIS A 960 -29.09 -8.68 35.05
C HIS A 960 -28.10 -7.57 35.36
N PHE A 961 -28.27 -6.41 34.73
CA PHE A 961 -27.40 -5.26 34.85
C PHE A 961 -28.21 -3.97 35.07
N ASP A 962 -27.64 -3.07 35.89
CA ASP A 962 -27.93 -1.64 35.82
C ASP A 962 -26.99 -0.99 34.81
N ILE A 963 -27.50 -0.06 34.01
CA ILE A 963 -26.72 0.71 33.03
C ILE A 963 -26.94 2.22 33.23
N GLU A 964 -25.85 2.99 33.14
CA GLU A 964 -25.87 4.46 33.16
C GLU A 964 -24.90 4.99 32.09
N VAL A 965 -25.29 6.02 31.35
CA VAL A 965 -24.44 6.77 30.43
C VAL A 965 -24.48 8.22 30.86
N ILE A 966 -23.32 8.79 31.15
CA ILE A 966 -23.17 10.14 31.71
C ILE A 966 -22.28 10.93 30.76
N ARG A 967 -22.68 12.16 30.43
CA ARG A 967 -21.83 13.09 29.68
C ARG A 967 -20.85 13.77 30.62
N ASP A 968 -19.55 13.68 30.32
CA ASP A 968 -18.52 14.10 31.27
C ASP A 968 -18.43 15.63 31.42
N GLN A 969 -18.64 16.38 30.34
CA GLN A 969 -18.50 17.84 30.31
C GLN A 969 -19.33 18.57 31.39
N ASP A 970 -20.53 18.06 31.68
CA ASP A 970 -21.48 18.67 32.61
C ASP A 970 -22.06 17.66 33.61
N SER A 971 -21.52 16.44 33.64
CA SER A 971 -21.98 15.34 34.50
C SER A 971 -23.48 15.04 34.37
N GLN A 972 -24.08 15.31 33.20
CA GLN A 972 -25.50 15.04 32.98
C GLN A 972 -25.73 13.56 32.66
N MET A 973 -26.76 12.99 33.28
CA MET A 973 -27.26 11.66 32.90
C MET A 973 -27.82 11.74 31.49
N VAL A 974 -27.35 10.88 30.59
CA VAL A 974 -27.82 10.78 29.20
C VAL A 974 -28.81 9.62 29.07
N TYR A 975 -28.46 8.46 29.60
CA TYR A 975 -29.25 7.24 29.45
C TYR A 975 -29.14 6.39 30.71
N LYS A 976 -30.27 5.88 31.21
CA LYS A 976 -30.28 5.04 32.41
C LYS A 976 -31.35 3.98 32.31
N GLY A 977 -31.02 2.76 32.74
CA GLY A 977 -31.95 1.65 32.67
C GLY A 977 -31.48 0.38 33.34
N THR A 978 -32.24 -0.67 33.11
CA THR A 978 -31.89 -2.04 33.48
C THR A 978 -31.97 -2.93 32.25
N THR A 979 -31.11 -3.94 32.18
CA THR A 979 -31.04 -4.86 31.06
C THR A 979 -30.64 -6.25 31.54
N TYR A 980 -30.87 -7.28 30.75
CA TYR A 980 -30.42 -8.63 31.10
C TYR A 980 -30.00 -9.41 29.87
N PHE A 981 -28.95 -10.20 30.05
CA PHE A 981 -28.32 -11.00 29.01
C PHE A 981 -28.33 -12.47 29.39
N GLY A 982 -28.40 -13.34 28.39
CA GLY A 982 -28.26 -14.78 28.56
C GLY A 982 -27.05 -15.31 27.80
N PHE A 983 -26.39 -16.30 28.40
CA PHE A 983 -25.43 -17.18 27.75
C PHE A 983 -26.12 -18.48 27.35
N PHE A 984 -26.05 -18.81 26.07
CA PHE A 984 -26.74 -19.95 25.48
C PHE A 984 -25.78 -20.82 24.68
N SER A 985 -25.98 -22.14 24.71
CA SER A 985 -25.37 -23.03 23.72
C SER A 985 -26.05 -22.87 22.35
N ALA A 986 -25.38 -23.29 21.28
CA ALA A 986 -25.97 -23.32 19.94
C ALA A 986 -27.31 -24.09 19.90
N ASP A 987 -27.38 -25.24 20.58
CA ASP A 987 -28.60 -26.05 20.68
C ASP A 987 -29.77 -25.28 21.30
N ALA A 988 -29.52 -24.51 22.36
CA ALA A 988 -30.55 -23.72 23.03
C ALA A 988 -31.09 -22.59 22.14
N LEU A 989 -30.21 -21.96 21.34
CA LEU A 989 -30.60 -20.92 20.39
C LEU A 989 -31.35 -21.45 19.16
N SER A 990 -31.10 -22.70 18.76
CA SER A 990 -31.81 -23.32 17.62
C SER A 990 -33.33 -23.48 17.84
N ARG A 991 -33.79 -23.46 19.09
CA ARG A 991 -35.19 -23.67 19.48
C ARG A 991 -35.86 -22.34 19.86
N GLN A 992 -36.03 -21.46 18.87
CA GLN A 992 -36.66 -20.16 19.09
C GLN A 992 -38.18 -20.31 19.23
N VAL A 993 -38.72 -19.94 20.39
CA VAL A 993 -40.17 -19.98 20.67
C VAL A 993 -40.85 -18.65 20.31
N GLY A 994 -40.07 -17.58 20.14
CA GLY A 994 -40.57 -16.23 19.90
C GLY A 994 -41.16 -15.57 21.15
N VAL A 995 -41.70 -14.36 20.97
CA VAL A 995 -42.34 -13.58 22.02
C VAL A 995 -43.67 -14.24 22.42
N PRO A 996 -43.85 -14.64 23.70
CA PRO A 996 -45.07 -15.31 24.14
C PRO A 996 -46.32 -14.49 23.87
N LYS A 997 -47.35 -15.14 23.31
CA LYS A 997 -48.67 -14.55 23.01
C LYS A 997 -48.59 -13.25 22.19
N ALA A 998 -47.54 -13.06 21.39
CA ALA A 998 -47.42 -11.86 20.55
C ALA A 998 -48.53 -11.77 19.51
N ALA A 999 -48.88 -12.89 18.86
CA ALA A 999 -49.96 -12.94 17.88
C ALA A 999 -51.35 -12.55 18.44
N GLU A 1000 -51.61 -12.77 19.73
CA GLU A 1000 -52.85 -12.36 20.40
C GLU A 1000 -52.88 -10.86 20.72
N ARG A 1001 -51.70 -10.22 20.83
CA ARG A 1001 -51.53 -8.82 21.22
C ARG A 1001 -51.26 -7.90 20.03
N ALA A 1002 -50.72 -8.44 18.94
CA ALA A 1002 -50.48 -7.69 17.72
C ALA A 1002 -51.80 -7.22 17.09
N TYR A 1003 -51.81 -5.99 16.59
CA TYR A 1003 -52.97 -5.45 15.89
C TYR A 1003 -53.22 -6.21 14.57
N ILE A 1004 -54.48 -6.58 14.33
CA ILE A 1004 -54.91 -7.28 13.12
C ILE A 1004 -55.76 -6.33 12.29
N SER A 1005 -55.23 -5.90 11.13
CA SER A 1005 -55.95 -5.04 10.19
C SER A 1005 -57.02 -5.83 9.43
N SER A 1006 -58.20 -5.24 9.24
CA SER A 1006 -59.25 -5.80 8.38
C SER A 1006 -58.90 -5.67 6.88
N GLU A 1007 -59.50 -6.49 6.01
CA GLU A 1007 -59.30 -6.38 4.55
C GLU A 1007 -59.63 -4.98 4.01
N ASN A 1008 -60.63 -4.31 4.58
CA ASN A 1008 -61.01 -2.95 4.18
C ASN A 1008 -60.02 -1.89 4.62
N GLU A 1009 -59.28 -2.12 5.72
CA GLU A 1009 -58.19 -1.24 6.15
C GLU A 1009 -56.95 -1.46 5.28
N LEU A 1010 -56.61 -2.72 4.96
CA LEU A 1010 -55.50 -3.04 4.06
C LEU A 1010 -55.68 -2.43 2.67
N LYS A 1011 -56.90 -2.46 2.11
CA LYS A 1011 -57.21 -1.79 0.83
C LYS A 1011 -57.03 -0.27 0.84
N ARG A 1012 -57.09 0.35 2.02
CA ARG A 1012 -56.89 1.80 2.22
C ARG A 1012 -55.48 2.15 2.67
N GLY A 1013 -54.64 1.14 2.92
CA GLY A 1013 -53.26 1.31 3.34
C GLY A 1013 -52.39 1.87 2.21
N LEU A 1014 -51.45 2.74 2.59
CA LEU A 1014 -50.45 3.31 1.70
C LEU A 1014 -49.21 2.41 1.69
N SER A 1015 -48.71 2.06 0.50
CA SER A 1015 -47.40 1.44 0.35
C SER A 1015 -46.38 2.50 -0.06
N ILE A 1016 -45.22 2.51 0.58
CA ILE A 1016 -44.17 3.50 0.36
C ILE A 1016 -42.87 2.74 0.11
N ARG A 1017 -42.21 3.00 -1.02
CA ARG A 1017 -40.88 2.45 -1.31
C ARG A 1017 -39.82 3.51 -1.09
N PHE A 1018 -38.69 3.11 -0.51
CA PHE A 1018 -37.55 3.99 -0.33
C PHE A 1018 -36.55 3.80 -1.47
N THR A 1019 -35.79 4.86 -1.76
CA THR A 1019 -34.62 4.77 -2.63
C THR A 1019 -33.39 4.68 -1.72
N PRO A 1020 -32.55 3.64 -1.84
CA PRO A 1020 -31.29 3.58 -1.11
C PRO A 1020 -30.42 4.79 -1.45
N GLU A 1021 -30.06 5.57 -0.43
CA GLU A 1021 -29.14 6.71 -0.55
C GLU A 1021 -27.83 6.39 0.16
N ALA A 1022 -26.71 6.94 -0.33
CA ALA A 1022 -25.42 6.83 0.31
C ALA A 1022 -25.35 7.66 1.62
N PRO A 1023 -24.51 7.28 2.61
CA PRO A 1023 -23.55 6.18 2.56
C PRO A 1023 -24.21 4.79 2.50
N LEU A 1024 -23.68 3.90 1.66
CA LEU A 1024 -24.19 2.53 1.49
C LEU A 1024 -23.71 1.59 2.60
N SER A 1025 -22.52 1.85 3.14
CA SER A 1025 -21.93 1.18 4.30
C SER A 1025 -21.27 2.23 5.21
N PRO A 1026 -20.91 1.89 6.46
CA PRO A 1026 -20.20 2.80 7.36
C PRO A 1026 -18.88 3.36 6.80
N ASP A 1027 -18.19 2.58 5.96
CA ASP A 1027 -16.89 2.94 5.36
C ASP A 1027 -17.02 3.83 4.11
N ASP A 1028 -18.25 4.09 3.68
CA ASP A 1028 -18.52 4.94 2.52
C ASP A 1028 -18.25 6.41 2.86
N ASN A 1029 -17.23 6.95 2.18
CA ASN A 1029 -16.75 8.32 2.29
C ASN A 1029 -17.27 9.21 1.15
N GLU A 1030 -18.19 8.73 0.31
CA GLU A 1030 -18.81 9.59 -0.69
C GLU A 1030 -19.45 10.81 -0.03
N ILE A 1031 -19.02 11.99 -0.49
CA ILE A 1031 -19.63 13.27 -0.13
C ILE A 1031 -20.98 13.32 -0.84
N THR A 1032 -22.00 12.68 -0.28
CA THR A 1032 -23.37 13.04 -0.64
C THR A 1032 -23.57 14.47 -0.17
N THR A 1033 -23.98 15.37 -1.07
CA THR A 1033 -24.47 16.70 -0.66
C THR A 1033 -25.52 16.45 0.42
N PRO A 1034 -25.25 16.79 1.69
CA PRO A 1034 -26.24 16.54 2.71
C PRO A 1034 -27.46 17.36 2.32
N ARG A 1035 -28.67 16.81 2.50
CA ARG A 1035 -29.74 17.72 2.91
C ARG A 1035 -29.29 18.21 4.29
N GLU A 1036 -28.50 19.28 4.31
CA GLU A 1036 -27.88 19.85 5.53
C GLU A 1036 -28.94 20.29 6.55
N ARG A 1037 -30.23 20.23 6.19
CA ARG A 1037 -31.38 20.64 7.00
C ARG A 1037 -32.59 19.75 6.71
N GLY A 1038 -33.28 19.32 7.76
CA GLY A 1038 -34.60 18.69 7.69
C GLY A 1038 -34.69 17.26 8.24
N ALA A 1039 -35.93 16.80 8.36
CA ALA A 1039 -36.32 15.49 8.84
C ALA A 1039 -36.21 14.49 7.69
N ALA A 1040 -35.35 13.49 7.84
CA ALA A 1040 -35.05 12.50 6.83
C ALA A 1040 -34.96 11.10 7.44
N LEU A 1041 -35.24 10.09 6.61
CA LEU A 1041 -34.88 8.71 6.94
C LEU A 1041 -33.36 8.51 6.77
N PRO A 1042 -32.77 7.57 7.52
CA PRO A 1042 -31.36 7.21 7.36
C PRO A 1042 -31.00 6.77 5.94
N SER A 1043 -29.73 6.93 5.59
CA SER A 1043 -29.11 6.32 4.40
C SER A 1043 -29.07 4.79 4.49
N LYS A 1044 -28.70 4.11 3.39
CA LYS A 1044 -28.68 2.64 3.33
C LYS A 1044 -27.80 1.99 4.40
N ALA A 1045 -26.71 2.63 4.83
CA ALA A 1045 -25.85 2.12 5.90
C ALA A 1045 -26.58 1.90 7.25
N LEU A 1046 -27.64 2.67 7.55
CA LEU A 1046 -28.45 2.55 8.78
C LEU A 1046 -29.94 2.25 8.50
N LEU A 1047 -30.34 2.08 7.25
CA LEU A 1047 -31.74 1.84 6.89
C LEU A 1047 -32.14 0.39 7.18
N MET A 1048 -33.03 0.21 8.16
CA MET A 1048 -33.46 -1.10 8.67
C MET A 1048 -34.86 -1.52 8.17
N ILE A 1049 -35.40 -0.79 7.19
CA ILE A 1049 -36.63 -1.10 6.44
C ILE A 1049 -36.41 -0.75 4.96
N ASP A 1050 -36.66 -1.70 4.04
CA ASP A 1050 -36.50 -1.44 2.60
C ASP A 1050 -37.72 -0.73 2.00
N TYR A 1051 -38.91 -1.01 2.54
CA TYR A 1051 -40.15 -0.34 2.17
C TYR A 1051 -41.23 -0.49 3.26
N VAL A 1052 -42.25 0.36 3.20
CA VAL A 1052 -43.49 0.24 3.96
C VAL A 1052 -44.49 -0.56 3.14
N GLU A 1053 -44.84 -1.75 3.65
CA GLU A 1053 -45.86 -2.61 3.03
C GLU A 1053 -47.23 -1.98 3.16
N THR A 1054 -47.56 -1.46 4.35
CA THR A 1054 -48.81 -0.76 4.59
C THR A 1054 -48.68 0.29 5.69
N TYR A 1055 -49.23 1.47 5.43
CA TYR A 1055 -49.46 2.52 6.41
C TYR A 1055 -50.94 2.93 6.39
N ILE A 1056 -51.59 2.83 7.55
CA ILE A 1056 -53.02 3.08 7.74
C ILE A 1056 -53.17 4.20 8.77
N PRO A 1057 -53.24 5.49 8.37
CA PRO A 1057 -53.24 6.63 9.31
C PRO A 1057 -54.34 6.60 10.38
N GLY A 1058 -55.52 6.04 10.04
CA GLY A 1058 -56.65 5.86 10.97
C GLY A 1058 -56.81 4.44 11.52
N GLY A 1059 -55.81 3.57 11.33
CA GLY A 1059 -55.79 2.20 11.83
C GLY A 1059 -55.20 2.11 13.25
N GLY A 1060 -54.84 0.89 13.65
CA GLY A 1060 -54.23 0.62 14.95
C GLY A 1060 -55.24 0.45 16.07
N SER A 1061 -54.79 0.01 17.25
CA SER A 1061 -55.68 -0.31 18.39
C SER A 1061 -56.44 0.91 18.92
N ARG A 1062 -55.93 2.12 18.67
CA ARG A 1062 -56.55 3.40 19.09
C ARG A 1062 -57.06 4.26 17.94
N GLY A 1063 -57.00 3.78 16.69
CA GLY A 1063 -57.35 4.58 15.51
C GLY A 1063 -56.40 5.74 15.24
N LEU A 1064 -55.19 5.73 15.82
CA LEU A 1064 -54.17 6.77 15.66
C LEU A 1064 -53.10 6.42 14.61
N GLY A 1065 -53.16 5.24 14.02
CA GLY A 1065 -52.24 4.81 12.99
C GLY A 1065 -51.70 3.41 13.23
N PHE A 1066 -51.55 2.66 12.14
CA PHE A 1066 -50.79 1.43 12.11
C PHE A 1066 -49.87 1.43 10.90
N ILE A 1067 -48.62 1.02 11.09
CA ILE A 1067 -47.62 0.96 10.01
C ILE A 1067 -46.83 -0.34 10.09
N ARG A 1068 -46.59 -0.94 8.92
CA ARG A 1068 -45.72 -2.11 8.77
C ARG A 1068 -44.64 -1.86 7.73
N GLY A 1069 -43.38 -1.97 8.15
CA GLY A 1069 -42.21 -2.01 7.28
C GLY A 1069 -41.72 -3.43 7.02
N VAL A 1070 -41.04 -3.61 5.91
CA VAL A 1070 -40.41 -4.88 5.53
C VAL A 1070 -38.95 -4.63 5.20
N LYS A 1071 -38.09 -5.54 5.63
CA LYS A 1071 -36.67 -5.62 5.21
C LYS A 1071 -36.38 -7.03 4.71
N GLN A 1072 -35.74 -7.12 3.56
CA GLN A 1072 -35.12 -8.37 3.10
C GLN A 1072 -33.77 -8.52 3.80
N VAL A 1073 -33.50 -9.74 4.28
CA VAL A 1073 -32.21 -10.06 4.90
C VAL A 1073 -31.19 -10.24 3.79
N ASP A 1074 -30.14 -9.44 3.83
CA ASP A 1074 -28.98 -9.58 2.95
C ASP A 1074 -27.78 -10.06 3.80
N PRO A 1075 -27.30 -11.29 3.59
CA PRO A 1075 -26.16 -11.86 4.31
C PRO A 1075 -24.89 -11.01 4.27
N GLU A 1076 -24.72 -10.14 3.27
CA GLU A 1076 -23.54 -9.32 3.09
C GLU A 1076 -23.58 -7.98 3.84
N GLU A 1077 -24.67 -7.68 4.56
CA GLU A 1077 -24.76 -6.44 5.34
C GLU A 1077 -23.65 -6.34 6.41
N TRP A 1078 -23.03 -5.16 6.49
CA TRP A 1078 -21.83 -4.91 7.27
C TRP A 1078 -21.95 -5.35 8.74
N PHE A 1079 -23.15 -5.24 9.32
CA PHE A 1079 -23.37 -5.54 10.72
C PHE A 1079 -23.27 -7.04 11.04
N PHE A 1080 -23.46 -7.95 10.08
CA PHE A 1080 -23.24 -9.39 10.31
C PHE A 1080 -21.76 -9.70 10.55
N LYS A 1081 -20.86 -8.93 9.93
CA LYS A 1081 -19.40 -9.04 10.12
C LYS A 1081 -18.94 -8.28 11.37
N ALA A 1082 -19.54 -7.11 11.64
CA ALA A 1082 -19.13 -6.22 12.72
C ALA A 1082 -19.68 -6.61 14.11
N HIS A 1083 -20.87 -7.22 14.22
CA HIS A 1083 -21.55 -7.35 15.52
C HIS A 1083 -20.92 -8.36 16.47
N PHE A 1084 -20.57 -9.57 16.05
CA PHE A 1084 -19.78 -10.51 16.86
C PHE A 1084 -18.87 -11.34 15.94
N TYR A 1085 -17.56 -11.18 16.13
CA TYR A 1085 -16.57 -11.99 15.43
C TYR A 1085 -16.82 -13.48 15.74
N GLN A 1086 -16.98 -14.30 14.68
CA GLN A 1086 -17.33 -15.74 14.73
C GLN A 1086 -18.78 -16.07 15.16
N ASP A 1087 -19.68 -15.10 15.18
CA ASP A 1087 -21.10 -15.29 15.51
C ASP A 1087 -22.02 -14.32 14.72
N PRO A 1088 -22.18 -14.52 13.39
CA PRO A 1088 -22.92 -13.58 12.56
C PRO A 1088 -24.40 -13.52 12.96
N VAL A 1089 -24.81 -12.36 13.49
CA VAL A 1089 -26.17 -12.10 13.94
C VAL A 1089 -26.43 -10.59 13.88
N CYS A 1090 -27.62 -10.17 13.49
CA CYS A 1090 -27.98 -8.75 13.50
C CYS A 1090 -27.99 -8.20 14.94
N PRO A 1091 -27.38 -7.03 15.20
CA PRO A 1091 -27.56 -6.32 16.45
C PRO A 1091 -29.03 -6.09 16.79
N GLY A 1092 -29.44 -6.47 18.00
CA GLY A 1092 -30.80 -6.21 18.48
C GLY A 1092 -31.13 -4.71 18.48
N SER A 1093 -30.12 -3.87 18.75
CA SER A 1093 -30.19 -2.41 18.69
C SER A 1093 -30.59 -1.87 17.31
N LEU A 1094 -30.04 -2.43 16.22
CA LEU A 1094 -30.46 -2.09 14.85
C LEU A 1094 -31.89 -2.57 14.56
N GLY A 1095 -32.25 -3.75 15.09
CA GLY A 1095 -33.63 -4.21 15.06
C GLY A 1095 -34.60 -3.24 15.74
N LEU A 1096 -34.21 -2.64 16.87
CA LEU A 1096 -35.04 -1.64 17.55
C LEU A 1096 -35.11 -0.30 16.81
N GLU A 1097 -34.02 0.14 16.17
CA GLU A 1097 -34.01 1.36 15.34
C GLU A 1097 -35.05 1.28 14.21
N SER A 1098 -35.33 0.08 13.68
CA SER A 1098 -36.35 -0.11 12.65
C SER A 1098 -37.75 0.37 13.08
N PHE A 1099 -38.10 0.26 14.37
CA PHE A 1099 -39.37 0.78 14.90
C PHE A 1099 -39.42 2.30 14.85
N LEU A 1100 -38.31 2.97 15.18
CA LEU A 1100 -38.21 4.43 15.12
C LEU A 1100 -38.25 4.93 13.68
N GLN A 1101 -37.69 4.18 12.73
CA GLN A 1101 -37.79 4.50 11.30
C GLN A 1101 -39.23 4.46 10.81
N LEU A 1102 -40.09 3.57 11.31
CA LEU A 1102 -41.52 3.62 11.02
C LEU A 1102 -42.18 4.89 11.58
N LEU A 1103 -41.81 5.32 12.79
CA LEU A 1103 -42.34 6.58 13.34
C LEU A 1103 -41.87 7.79 12.55
N LYS A 1104 -40.62 7.80 12.05
CA LYS A 1104 -40.12 8.85 11.13
C LYS A 1104 -41.03 8.97 9.90
N VAL A 1105 -41.47 7.85 9.31
CA VAL A 1105 -42.43 7.86 8.19
C VAL A 1105 -43.79 8.44 8.60
N VAL A 1106 -44.32 8.01 9.75
CA VAL A 1106 -45.60 8.50 10.28
C VAL A 1106 -45.55 10.01 10.54
N CYS A 1107 -44.46 10.52 11.10
CA CYS A 1107 -44.23 11.94 11.31
C CYS A 1107 -44.17 12.72 10.00
N LEU A 1108 -43.43 12.23 8.99
CA LEU A 1108 -43.34 12.87 7.68
C LEU A 1108 -44.68 12.89 6.93
N ASP A 1109 -45.55 11.90 7.14
CA ASP A 1109 -46.89 11.95 6.54
C ASP A 1109 -47.82 12.93 7.26
N ARG A 1110 -47.79 12.94 8.60
CA ARG A 1110 -48.66 13.77 9.45
C ARG A 1110 -48.31 15.25 9.43
N TRP A 1111 -47.02 15.59 9.45
CA TRP A 1111 -46.53 16.97 9.57
C TRP A 1111 -45.53 17.31 8.45
N LYS A 1112 -46.01 17.23 7.21
CA LYS A 1112 -45.23 17.48 5.98
C LYS A 1112 -44.60 18.88 5.97
N GLU A 1113 -45.27 19.86 6.57
CA GLU A 1113 -44.82 21.24 6.71
C GLU A 1113 -43.53 21.38 7.54
N PHE A 1114 -43.21 20.39 8.38
CA PHE A 1114 -42.02 20.41 9.23
C PHE A 1114 -40.83 19.65 8.65
N ALA A 1115 -41.01 18.96 7.51
CA ALA A 1115 -39.99 18.12 6.90
C ALA A 1115 -38.68 18.88 6.60
N ASP A 1116 -38.73 20.14 6.19
CA ASP A 1116 -37.52 20.91 5.85
C ASP A 1116 -37.00 21.80 7.00
N THR A 1117 -37.77 21.96 8.08
CA THR A 1117 -37.49 22.92 9.18
C THR A 1117 -37.16 22.26 10.52
N HIS A 1118 -37.44 20.96 10.66
CA HIS A 1118 -37.24 20.21 11.89
C HIS A 1118 -36.33 19.01 11.66
N CYS A 1119 -35.74 18.48 12.74
CA CYS A 1119 -35.02 17.22 12.79
C CYS A 1119 -35.76 16.23 13.70
N PHE A 1120 -35.44 14.95 13.57
CA PHE A 1120 -35.95 13.90 14.45
C PHE A 1120 -35.13 13.78 15.72
N GLU A 1121 -35.83 13.64 16.84
CA GLU A 1121 -35.23 13.41 18.16
C GLU A 1121 -35.99 12.28 18.87
N PHE A 1122 -35.29 11.40 19.57
CA PHE A 1122 -35.94 10.43 20.46
C PHE A 1122 -36.65 11.18 21.60
N VAL A 1123 -37.83 10.71 22.03
CA VAL A 1123 -38.54 11.40 23.11
C VAL A 1123 -37.79 11.23 24.44
N LEU A 1124 -37.23 12.34 24.94
CA LEU A 1124 -36.56 12.41 26.22
C LEU A 1124 -37.53 12.25 27.41
N HIS A 1125 -37.00 11.78 28.54
CA HIS A 1125 -37.70 11.51 29.80
C HIS A 1125 -38.86 10.53 29.69
N ASN A 1126 -38.88 9.70 28.65
CA ASN A 1126 -39.88 8.68 28.43
C ASN A 1126 -39.26 7.29 28.62
N GLU A 1127 -39.82 6.51 29.54
CA GLU A 1127 -39.42 5.12 29.76
C GLU A 1127 -39.96 4.24 28.63
N HIS A 1128 -39.07 3.48 28.01
CA HIS A 1128 -39.41 2.49 26.99
C HIS A 1128 -38.90 1.11 27.42
N GLU A 1129 -39.57 0.07 26.94
CA GLU A 1129 -39.28 -1.34 27.23
C GLU A 1129 -38.98 -2.07 25.93
N TRP A 1130 -38.02 -2.99 25.94
CA TRP A 1130 -37.81 -3.94 24.84
C TRP A 1130 -37.61 -5.36 25.33
N ILE A 1131 -37.99 -6.32 24.49
CA ILE A 1131 -37.84 -7.76 24.74
C ILE A 1131 -37.31 -8.43 23.48
N TYR A 1132 -36.35 -9.34 23.66
CA TYR A 1132 -35.82 -10.20 22.60
C TYR A 1132 -36.08 -11.68 22.92
N ARG A 1133 -36.77 -12.40 22.02
CA ARG A 1133 -37.07 -13.85 22.14
C ARG A 1133 -36.77 -14.60 20.83
N GLY A 1134 -35.79 -14.11 20.10
CA GLY A 1134 -35.24 -14.73 18.91
C GLY A 1134 -34.09 -13.90 18.34
N GLN A 1135 -33.62 -14.24 17.15
CA GLN A 1135 -32.49 -13.58 16.49
C GLN A 1135 -32.68 -13.55 14.98
N VAL A 1136 -32.08 -12.55 14.35
CA VAL A 1136 -31.95 -12.46 12.89
C VAL A 1136 -30.54 -12.91 12.51
N ILE A 1137 -30.46 -14.00 11.76
CA ILE A 1137 -29.22 -14.60 11.25
C ILE A 1137 -29.19 -14.55 9.72
N PRO A 1138 -28.03 -14.73 9.07
CA PRO A 1138 -27.90 -14.62 7.61
C PRO A 1138 -28.83 -15.54 6.81
N GLU A 1139 -29.25 -16.67 7.37
CA GLU A 1139 -30.14 -17.64 6.71
C GLU A 1139 -31.61 -17.21 6.70
N ASN A 1140 -31.98 -16.20 7.49
CA ASN A 1140 -33.31 -15.63 7.45
C ASN A 1140 -33.56 -14.91 6.12
N ARG A 1141 -34.83 -14.71 5.76
CA ARG A 1141 -35.18 -14.10 4.47
C ARG A 1141 -35.87 -12.75 4.63
N ARG A 1142 -36.84 -12.68 5.54
CA ARG A 1142 -37.74 -11.54 5.64
C ARG A 1142 -37.92 -11.08 7.08
N ILE A 1143 -37.73 -9.80 7.30
CA ILE A 1143 -38.05 -9.09 8.54
C ILE A 1143 -39.30 -8.26 8.31
N GLU A 1144 -40.23 -8.31 9.25
CA GLU A 1144 -41.43 -7.46 9.27
C GLU A 1144 -41.47 -6.70 10.58
N VAL A 1145 -41.61 -5.38 10.49
CA VAL A 1145 -41.62 -4.49 11.64
C VAL A 1145 -42.97 -3.82 11.69
N GLU A 1146 -43.67 -3.93 12.81
CA GLU A 1146 -45.02 -3.39 13.01
C GLU A 1146 -45.00 -2.36 14.14
N ALA A 1147 -45.60 -1.20 13.92
CA ALA A 1147 -45.82 -0.18 14.95
C ALA A 1147 -47.30 0.24 14.99
N ASP A 1148 -47.91 0.11 16.17
CA ASP A 1148 -49.25 0.55 16.50
C ASP A 1148 -49.17 1.86 17.29
N ILE A 1149 -49.72 2.95 16.73
CA ILE A 1149 -49.60 4.27 17.33
C ILE A 1149 -50.55 4.39 18.52
N ILE A 1150 -49.98 4.60 19.71
CA ILE A 1150 -50.74 4.62 20.98
C ILE A 1150 -50.98 6.04 21.51
N ARG A 1151 -50.17 7.01 21.09
CA ARG A 1151 -50.26 8.42 21.53
C ARG A 1151 -49.63 9.34 20.49
N VAL A 1152 -50.25 10.49 20.28
CA VAL A 1152 -49.77 11.59 19.43
C VAL A 1152 -49.87 12.87 20.25
N GLU A 1153 -48.82 13.70 20.21
CA GLU A 1153 -48.75 14.98 20.90
C GLU A 1153 -48.36 16.05 19.89
N GLU A 1154 -48.94 17.25 20.01
CA GLU A 1154 -48.64 18.38 19.10
C GLU A 1154 -47.71 19.41 19.76
N GLU A 1155 -47.74 19.52 21.10
CA GLU A 1155 -47.08 20.57 21.88
C GLU A 1155 -46.14 19.97 22.96
N PRO A 1156 -44.98 20.59 23.25
CA PRO A 1156 -44.41 21.77 22.60
C PRO A 1156 -43.81 21.49 21.22
N PHE A 1157 -43.68 20.22 20.86
CA PHE A 1157 -43.25 19.76 19.54
C PHE A 1157 -44.03 18.50 19.16
N PRO A 1158 -44.33 18.31 17.86
CA PRO A 1158 -45.01 17.13 17.38
C PRO A 1158 -44.28 15.84 17.74
N ALA A 1159 -44.98 14.88 18.34
CA ALA A 1159 -44.42 13.60 18.78
C ALA A 1159 -45.40 12.45 18.56
N VAL A 1160 -44.86 11.27 18.28
CA VAL A 1160 -45.62 10.03 18.11
C VAL A 1160 -45.02 8.95 19.01
N PHE A 1161 -45.87 8.18 19.66
CA PHE A 1161 -45.50 7.03 20.48
C PHE A 1161 -46.21 5.78 19.97
N ALA A 1162 -45.52 4.65 20.05
CA ALA A 1162 -46.04 3.38 19.61
C ALA A 1162 -45.62 2.20 20.51
N ASP A 1163 -46.39 1.12 20.37
CA ASP A 1163 -45.98 -0.23 20.73
C ASP A 1163 -45.78 -1.02 19.43
N GLY A 1164 -44.86 -1.98 19.42
CA GLY A 1164 -44.47 -2.64 18.19
C GLY A 1164 -43.90 -4.03 18.36
N PHE A 1165 -43.99 -4.80 17.27
CA PHE A 1165 -43.43 -6.14 17.15
C PHE A 1165 -42.55 -6.27 15.91
N LEU A 1166 -41.47 -7.04 16.02
CA LEU A 1166 -40.64 -7.43 14.89
C LEU A 1166 -40.72 -8.94 14.70
N LYS A 1167 -40.99 -9.35 13.46
CA LYS A 1167 -41.02 -10.75 13.03
C LYS A 1167 -39.83 -11.05 12.12
N VAL A 1168 -39.32 -12.27 12.21
CA VAL A 1168 -38.42 -12.83 11.20
C VAL A 1168 -39.03 -14.12 10.67
N ASP A 1169 -39.19 -14.21 9.34
CA ASP A 1169 -39.82 -15.34 8.66
C ASP A 1169 -41.16 -15.79 9.31
N GLY A 1170 -41.95 -14.81 9.77
CA GLY A 1170 -43.26 -15.00 10.41
C GLY A 1170 -43.22 -15.25 11.94
N LEU A 1171 -42.06 -15.45 12.55
CA LEU A 1171 -41.90 -15.62 14.00
C LEU A 1171 -41.70 -14.27 14.67
N PHE A 1172 -42.56 -13.92 15.64
CA PHE A 1172 -42.39 -12.73 16.49
C PHE A 1172 -41.17 -12.87 17.39
N ILE A 1173 -40.12 -12.10 17.14
CA ILE A 1173 -38.87 -12.20 17.90
C ILE A 1173 -38.62 -11.00 18.80
N TYR A 1174 -39.00 -9.78 18.39
CA TYR A 1174 -38.82 -8.58 19.22
C TYR A 1174 -40.15 -7.92 19.55
N GLU A 1175 -40.18 -7.26 20.70
CA GLU A 1175 -41.26 -6.38 21.14
C GLU A 1175 -40.64 -5.11 21.72
N MET A 1176 -41.14 -3.94 21.33
CA MET A 1176 -40.77 -2.66 21.91
C MET A 1176 -42.04 -1.92 22.32
N LYS A 1177 -42.07 -1.35 23.53
CA LYS A 1177 -43.23 -0.62 24.05
C LYS A 1177 -42.89 0.80 24.42
N ASN A 1178 -43.89 1.66 24.28
CA ASN A 1178 -43.87 3.07 24.64
C ASN A 1178 -42.63 3.79 24.11
N PHE A 1179 -42.20 3.47 22.89
CA PHE A 1179 -41.12 4.19 22.22
C PHE A 1179 -41.71 5.36 21.45
N GLY A 1180 -40.95 6.45 21.31
CA GLY A 1180 -41.46 7.64 20.63
C GLY A 1180 -40.38 8.48 19.98
N ILE A 1181 -40.78 9.19 18.93
CA ILE A 1181 -39.96 10.17 18.22
C ILE A 1181 -40.70 11.49 18.14
N ARG A 1182 -39.97 12.60 18.15
CA ARG A 1182 -40.51 13.95 18.00
C ARG A 1182 -39.77 14.73 16.92
N MET A 1183 -40.43 15.74 16.35
CA MET A 1183 -39.86 16.66 15.36
C MET A 1183 -39.51 17.99 16.04
N VAL A 1184 -38.22 18.34 16.11
CA VAL A 1184 -37.73 19.55 16.79
C VAL A 1184 -37.10 20.55 15.80
N PRO A 1185 -37.28 21.87 15.95
CA PRO A 1185 -36.75 22.86 15.00
C PRO A 1185 -35.22 22.81 14.87
N VAL A 1186 -34.71 22.95 13.65
CA VAL A 1186 -33.28 23.04 13.36
C VAL A 1186 -32.70 24.33 13.98
N GLY A 1187 -31.57 24.24 14.70
CA GLY A 1187 -30.85 25.41 15.24
C GLY A 1187 -31.28 25.88 16.64
N ARG A 1188 -31.89 25.01 17.45
CA ARG A 1188 -32.22 25.33 18.84
C ARG A 1188 -30.95 25.63 19.66
N LYS A 1189 -30.93 26.74 20.40
CA LYS A 1189 -29.91 26.97 21.44
C LYS A 1189 -30.11 25.94 22.56
N LYS A 1190 -29.00 25.32 23.01
CA LYS A 1190 -28.93 24.45 24.18
C LYS A 1190 -29.73 25.07 25.34
N VAL A 1191 -30.78 24.39 25.80
CA VAL A 1191 -31.50 24.72 27.04
C VAL A 1191 -31.01 23.80 28.13
#